data_AF-A0A099ZRE4-F1
#
_entry.id   AF-A0A099ZRE4-F1
#
_cell.length_a   1.000
_cell.length_b   1.000
_cell.length_c   1.000
_cell.angle_alpha   90.00
_cell.angle_beta   90.00
_cell.angle_gamma   90.00
#
_symmetry.space_group_name_H-M   'P 1'
#
loop_
_entity.id
_entity.type
_entity.pdbx_description
1 polymer ?
#
loop_
_entity_poly.entity_id
_entity_poly.type
_entity_poly.pdbx_seq_one_letter_code
_entity_poly.pdbx_strand_id
1 'polypeptide(L)'
;ERVEYLFLIIFTVEAFLKVIAYGLLFHPNAYLRNGWNLLDFIIVVVGLFSAILEQATKADGGNSIGGKGAGFDVKALRAFRVLRPLRLVSGVPSLQVVLNSIIKAMVPLLHIALLVLFVIIIYAIIGLELFMGKMHKTCYHVQGGLIDTPAEDDPSPCAPQSAHGRQCQNGTECKAGWEGPKHGITNFDNFAFAMLTVFQCITMEGWTDVLYWMQDAMGYELPWVYFVSLVIFGSFFVLNLVLGVLSGEFSKEREKAKARGDFQKLREKQQLEEDLKGYLDWITQAEDIDPENEDEGMDEEKPRNRSTPADLPDKKKGKFAWFSHSTETHVSMPTSETESVNTDNVPGADMEGENCGARLAHRISKSKFSRYWRRWNRFCRRKCRAAVKSNVFYWLVIFLVFLNTLTIASEHYNQPDWLTEVQDTANKVLLALFTAEMLLKMYSLGLQAYFVSLFNRFDCFIVCGGILETILVETKIMSPLGISVLRCVRLLRIFKITRYWNSLSNLVASLLNSVRSIASLLLLLFLFIIIFSLLGMQLFGGKFNFDEMQTRRSTFDNFPQSLLTVFQILTGEDWNSVMYDGIMAYGGPSFPGMLVCIYFIILFICFQSLFSLNKLAIAVDNLADAESLTSAQKEEEEEKERKKLARPDHTKGEFSNAEEDEEEPEMPVGPRPRPMSELHLKEKAVPMPDASAFFIFSPNNRFRVHCHRIVNDNIFTNLILFFILLSSISLAAEDPVRHLSFRNQILGNADYVFTSIFTLEIILKMTAYGAFLHKGSFCRNYFNILDLLVVSVSLISFGIQSSAINVVKILRVLRVLRPLRAINRAKGLKHVVQCVFVAIRTIGNIVIVTTLLQFMFACIGVQLFKVKL
;
A
#
# COMPACT_ATOMS: atom_id res chain seq x y z
N GLU A 1 11.31 9.64 -39.93
CA GLU A 1 10.95 9.01 -41.22
C GLU A 1 12.06 8.16 -41.83
N ARG A 2 13.22 8.66 -42.30
CA ARG A 2 14.21 7.79 -42.98
C ARG A 2 14.61 6.50 -42.21
N VAL A 3 14.76 6.58 -40.89
CA VAL A 3 15.06 5.42 -40.01
C VAL A 3 13.90 4.41 -39.90
N GLU A 4 12.66 4.84 -40.16
CA GLU A 4 11.48 3.96 -40.17
C GLU A 4 11.58 2.89 -41.27
N TYR A 5 12.07 3.29 -42.45
CA TYR A 5 12.29 2.38 -43.57
C TYR A 5 13.36 1.34 -43.24
N LEU A 6 14.42 1.71 -42.51
CA LEU A 6 15.45 0.76 -42.06
C LEU A 6 14.84 -0.31 -41.13
N PHE A 7 14.07 0.10 -40.11
CA PHE A 7 13.38 -0.86 -39.23
C PHE A 7 12.37 -1.73 -40.00
N LEU A 8 11.59 -1.14 -40.91
CA LEU A 8 10.62 -1.87 -41.72
C LEU A 8 11.28 -2.91 -42.63
N ILE A 9 12.41 -2.57 -43.27
CA ILE A 9 13.21 -3.50 -44.08
C ILE A 9 13.73 -4.65 -43.20
N ILE A 10 14.33 -4.36 -42.04
CA ILE A 10 14.82 -5.39 -41.11
C ILE A 10 13.70 -6.35 -40.71
N PHE A 11 12.54 -5.83 -40.31
CA PHE A 11 11.40 -6.68 -39.90
C PHE A 11 10.77 -7.45 -41.08
N THR A 12 10.82 -6.89 -42.29
CA THR A 12 10.36 -7.59 -43.50
C THR A 12 11.28 -8.77 -43.85
N VAL A 13 12.59 -8.58 -43.77
CA VAL A 13 13.59 -9.65 -43.96
C VAL A 13 13.45 -10.71 -42.86
N GLU A 14 13.29 -10.30 -41.61
CA GLU A 14 13.07 -11.18 -40.45
C GLU A 14 11.83 -12.08 -40.65
N ALA A 15 10.69 -11.47 -41.02
CA ALA A 15 9.45 -12.21 -41.27
C ALA A 15 9.58 -13.14 -42.49
N PHE A 16 10.20 -12.69 -43.57
CA PHE A 16 10.42 -13.49 -44.78
C PHE A 16 11.30 -14.73 -44.52
N LEU A 17 12.40 -14.56 -43.78
CA LEU A 17 13.25 -15.68 -43.35
C LEU A 17 12.51 -16.68 -42.45
N LYS A 18 11.69 -16.19 -41.51
CA LYS A 18 10.83 -17.06 -40.66
C LYS A 18 9.77 -17.81 -41.50
N VAL A 19 9.19 -17.18 -42.53
CA VAL A 19 8.24 -17.82 -43.45
C VAL A 19 8.91 -18.92 -44.29
N ILE A 20 10.14 -18.69 -44.77
CA ILE A 20 10.91 -19.72 -45.49
C ILE A 20 11.26 -20.90 -44.56
N ALA A 21 11.72 -20.63 -43.35
CA ALA A 21 12.19 -21.66 -42.42
C ALA A 21 11.08 -22.54 -41.84
N TYR A 22 9.91 -21.98 -41.53
CA TYR A 22 8.79 -22.70 -40.91
C TYR A 22 7.65 -23.08 -41.87
N GLY A 23 7.63 -22.50 -43.07
CA GLY A 23 6.48 -22.54 -43.98
C GLY A 23 5.31 -21.66 -43.53
N LEU A 24 4.45 -21.26 -44.47
CA LEU A 24 3.44 -20.23 -44.23
C LEU A 24 2.22 -20.69 -43.41
N LEU A 25 1.56 -21.79 -43.82
CA LEU A 25 0.27 -22.25 -43.26
C LEU A 25 0.12 -23.77 -43.06
N PHE A 26 0.61 -24.58 -44.01
CA PHE A 26 0.22 -25.99 -44.11
C PHE A 26 0.91 -26.94 -43.09
N HIS A 27 2.11 -26.61 -42.61
CA HIS A 27 2.79 -27.39 -41.58
C HIS A 27 2.20 -27.15 -40.18
N PRO A 28 2.26 -28.13 -39.25
CA PRO A 28 1.75 -27.95 -37.88
C PRO A 28 2.46 -26.81 -37.13
N ASN A 29 3.77 -26.64 -37.37
CA ASN A 29 4.61 -25.58 -36.80
C ASN A 29 4.75 -24.35 -37.72
N ALA A 30 3.85 -24.19 -38.70
CA ALA A 30 3.93 -23.10 -39.68
C ALA A 30 3.88 -21.71 -39.02
N TYR A 31 4.57 -20.75 -39.63
CA TYR A 31 4.80 -19.40 -39.09
C TYR A 31 3.52 -18.74 -38.60
N LEU A 32 2.46 -18.70 -39.41
CA LEU A 32 1.19 -18.03 -39.07
C LEU A 32 0.30 -18.78 -38.07
N ARG A 33 0.62 -20.03 -37.71
CA ARG A 33 -0.13 -20.77 -36.67
C ARG A 33 0.23 -20.33 -35.24
N ASN A 34 1.39 -19.70 -35.05
CA ASN A 34 1.77 -19.10 -33.79
C ASN A 34 1.22 -17.67 -33.71
N GLY A 35 0.34 -17.39 -32.75
CA GLY A 35 -0.29 -16.07 -32.59
C GLY A 35 0.70 -14.90 -32.43
N TRP A 36 1.88 -15.13 -31.84
CA TRP A 36 2.92 -14.12 -31.72
C TRP A 36 3.59 -13.79 -33.07
N ASN A 37 3.83 -14.81 -33.90
CA ASN A 37 4.32 -14.64 -35.26
C ASN A 37 3.26 -13.96 -36.16
N LEU A 38 1.98 -14.28 -35.96
CA LEU A 38 0.88 -13.62 -36.66
C LEU A 38 0.80 -12.12 -36.32
N LEU A 39 0.97 -11.76 -35.04
CA LEU A 39 1.06 -10.36 -34.59
C LEU A 39 2.27 -9.64 -35.22
N ASP A 40 3.46 -10.25 -35.19
CA ASP A 40 4.66 -9.74 -35.86
C ASP A 40 4.41 -9.51 -37.36
N PHE A 41 3.78 -10.47 -38.04
CA PHE A 41 3.46 -10.41 -39.48
C PHE A 41 2.47 -9.29 -39.81
N ILE A 42 1.41 -9.12 -39.02
CA ILE A 42 0.44 -8.03 -39.19
C ILE A 42 1.13 -6.67 -39.07
N ILE A 43 2.04 -6.50 -38.10
CA ILE A 43 2.81 -5.26 -37.93
C ILE A 43 3.69 -4.96 -39.15
N VAL A 44 4.32 -5.98 -39.74
CA VAL A 44 5.11 -5.84 -40.98
C VAL A 44 4.21 -5.49 -42.18
N VAL A 45 3.10 -6.21 -42.39
CA VAL A 45 2.17 -5.98 -43.51
C VAL A 45 1.54 -4.59 -43.45
N VAL A 46 1.05 -4.15 -42.28
CA VAL A 46 0.49 -2.80 -42.11
C VAL A 46 1.57 -1.72 -42.23
N GLY A 47 2.81 -2.00 -41.79
CA GLY A 47 3.96 -1.12 -42.01
C GLY A 47 4.31 -0.93 -43.48
N LEU A 48 4.35 -2.02 -44.25
CA LEU A 48 4.57 -2.02 -45.70
C LEU A 48 3.43 -1.30 -46.43
N PHE A 49 2.18 -1.59 -46.10
CA PHE A 49 1.01 -0.93 -46.68
C PHE A 49 1.02 0.58 -46.42
N SER A 50 1.33 1.01 -45.18
CA SER A 50 1.49 2.42 -44.83
C SER A 50 2.60 3.08 -45.64
N ALA A 51 3.75 2.42 -45.82
CA ALA A 51 4.88 2.96 -46.59
C ALA A 51 4.58 3.08 -48.09
N ILE A 52 3.96 2.05 -48.68
CA ILE A 52 3.57 2.03 -50.10
C ILE A 52 2.52 3.10 -50.39
N LEU A 53 1.48 3.22 -49.55
CA LEU A 53 0.45 4.25 -49.74
C LEU A 53 1.03 5.65 -49.54
N GLU A 54 1.88 5.84 -48.53
CA GLU A 54 2.57 7.12 -48.29
C GLU A 54 3.49 7.51 -49.48
N GLN A 55 4.10 6.54 -50.17
CA GLN A 55 4.87 6.79 -51.39
C GLN A 55 3.98 7.07 -52.61
N ALA A 56 2.88 6.34 -52.79
CA ALA A 56 1.92 6.58 -53.87
C ALA A 56 1.30 7.99 -53.77
N THR A 57 0.84 8.40 -52.58
CA THR A 57 0.29 9.75 -52.34
C THR A 57 1.31 10.89 -52.50
N LYS A 58 2.61 10.57 -52.58
CA LYS A 58 3.68 11.54 -52.86
C LYS A 58 4.12 11.52 -54.34
N ALA A 59 3.68 10.54 -55.13
CA ALA A 59 3.94 10.46 -56.56
C ALA A 59 2.91 11.26 -57.37
N ASP A 60 1.65 11.30 -56.94
CA ASP A 60 0.58 12.13 -57.52
C ASP A 60 0.74 13.62 -57.15
N GLY A 61 1.84 14.21 -57.64
CA GLY A 61 2.29 15.58 -57.37
C GLY A 61 1.45 16.65 -58.08
N GLY A 62 0.19 16.79 -57.67
CA GLY A 62 -0.65 17.96 -57.95
C GLY A 62 -1.64 17.79 -59.10
N ASN A 63 -2.94 17.86 -58.77
CA ASN A 63 -3.98 18.18 -59.73
C ASN A 63 -4.99 19.15 -59.09
N SER A 64 -5.02 20.38 -59.56
CA SER A 64 -5.78 21.49 -58.96
C SER A 64 -7.24 21.50 -59.43
N ILE A 65 -8.02 20.50 -59.01
CA ILE A 65 -9.47 20.45 -59.24
C ILE A 65 -10.18 20.39 -57.90
N GLY A 66 -10.95 21.45 -57.61
CA GLY A 66 -11.61 21.63 -56.32
C GLY A 66 -12.78 20.66 -56.09
N GLY A 67 -12.57 19.67 -55.24
CA GLY A 67 -13.62 18.78 -54.75
C GLY A 67 -13.18 18.07 -53.48
N LYS A 68 -14.08 17.94 -52.48
CA LYS A 68 -13.82 17.18 -51.24
C LYS A 68 -13.90 15.66 -51.51
N GLY A 69 -13.00 15.15 -52.35
CA GLY A 69 -12.73 13.72 -52.42
C GLY A 69 -12.18 13.22 -51.07
N ALA A 70 -12.61 12.03 -50.64
CA ALA A 70 -12.18 11.45 -49.38
C ALA A 70 -10.73 10.93 -49.47
N GLY A 71 -9.77 11.86 -49.43
CA GLY A 71 -8.35 11.53 -49.28
C GLY A 71 -8.14 10.74 -47.99
N PHE A 72 -7.79 9.47 -48.13
CA PHE A 72 -7.61 8.55 -47.00
C PHE A 72 -6.54 9.11 -46.06
N ASP A 73 -6.85 9.33 -44.78
CA ASP A 73 -5.92 10.04 -43.90
C ASP A 73 -4.68 9.18 -43.59
N VAL A 74 -3.62 9.44 -44.36
CA VAL A 74 -2.33 8.76 -44.23
C VAL A 74 -1.70 8.99 -42.85
N LYS A 75 -2.15 10.01 -42.08
CA LYS A 75 -1.76 10.20 -40.67
C LYS A 75 -2.38 9.14 -39.76
N ALA A 76 -3.65 8.76 -39.97
CA ALA A 76 -4.27 7.67 -39.22
C ALA A 76 -3.52 6.33 -39.43
N LEU A 77 -2.99 6.09 -40.63
CA LEU A 77 -2.13 4.91 -40.89
C LEU A 77 -0.78 4.96 -40.17
N ARG A 78 -0.29 6.14 -39.76
CA ARG A 78 0.91 6.27 -38.91
C ARG A 78 0.65 5.78 -37.49
N ALA A 79 -0.60 5.85 -36.99
CA ALA A 79 -0.96 5.37 -35.66
C ALA A 79 -0.67 3.87 -35.49
N PHE A 80 -0.87 3.02 -36.51
CA PHE A 80 -0.55 1.59 -36.43
C PHE A 80 0.93 1.28 -36.14
N ARG A 81 1.84 2.24 -36.34
CA ARG A 81 3.26 2.10 -35.95
C ARG A 81 3.42 1.93 -34.42
N VAL A 82 2.40 2.32 -33.63
CA VAL A 82 2.31 2.10 -32.18
C VAL A 82 2.11 0.64 -31.76
N LEU A 83 1.84 -0.27 -32.70
CA LEU A 83 1.76 -1.70 -32.39
C LEU A 83 3.16 -2.34 -32.25
N ARG A 84 4.22 -1.71 -32.77
CA ARG A 84 5.59 -2.27 -32.75
C ARG A 84 6.13 -2.61 -31.34
N PRO A 85 5.89 -1.84 -30.26
CA PRO A 85 6.27 -2.22 -28.90
C PRO A 85 5.67 -3.55 -28.41
N LEU A 86 4.54 -4.01 -28.97
CA LEU A 86 3.99 -5.34 -28.66
C LEU A 86 4.93 -6.49 -29.08
N ARG A 87 5.85 -6.23 -30.02
CA ARG A 87 6.92 -7.19 -30.36
C ARG A 87 7.90 -7.46 -29.22
N LEU A 88 7.94 -6.61 -28.18
CA LEU A 88 8.66 -6.93 -26.94
C LEU A 88 8.03 -8.13 -26.22
N VAL A 89 6.71 -8.34 -26.36
CA VAL A 89 6.02 -9.51 -25.78
C VAL A 89 6.30 -10.77 -26.62
N SER A 90 6.34 -10.68 -27.96
CA SER A 90 6.76 -11.82 -28.79
C SER A 90 8.25 -12.18 -28.58
N GLY A 91 9.09 -11.22 -28.19
CA GLY A 91 10.51 -11.43 -27.86
C GLY A 91 10.82 -11.89 -26.41
N VAL A 92 9.95 -11.66 -25.42
CA VAL A 92 10.23 -11.93 -23.99
C VAL A 92 9.28 -13.00 -23.44
N PRO A 93 9.74 -14.27 -23.25
CA PRO A 93 8.86 -15.38 -22.85
C PRO A 93 8.10 -15.19 -21.52
N SER A 94 8.69 -14.49 -20.54
CA SER A 94 8.02 -14.20 -19.27
C SER A 94 6.80 -13.29 -19.44
N LEU A 95 6.85 -12.30 -20.34
CA LEU A 95 5.70 -11.45 -20.67
C LEU A 95 4.59 -12.25 -21.38
N GLN A 96 4.94 -13.27 -22.17
CA GLN A 96 3.95 -14.16 -22.79
C GLN A 96 3.20 -14.99 -21.76
N VAL A 97 3.91 -15.55 -20.76
CA VAL A 97 3.28 -16.30 -19.66
C VAL A 97 2.33 -15.38 -18.87
N VAL A 98 2.79 -14.18 -18.53
CA VAL A 98 1.98 -13.17 -17.81
C VAL A 98 0.73 -12.77 -18.60
N LEU A 99 0.86 -12.41 -19.89
CA LEU A 99 -0.30 -12.00 -20.69
C LEU A 99 -1.30 -13.15 -20.87
N ASN A 100 -0.83 -14.38 -21.06
CA ASN A 100 -1.71 -15.55 -21.16
C ASN A 100 -2.48 -15.83 -19.85
N SER A 101 -1.89 -15.57 -18.68
CA SER A 101 -2.59 -15.65 -17.40
C SER A 101 -3.63 -14.53 -17.25
N ILE A 102 -3.28 -13.30 -17.65
CA ILE A 102 -4.20 -12.15 -17.65
C ILE A 102 -5.41 -12.38 -18.56
N ILE A 103 -5.19 -12.84 -19.80
CA ILE A 103 -6.28 -13.13 -20.75
C ILE A 103 -7.25 -14.17 -20.18
N LYS A 104 -6.74 -15.23 -19.52
CA LYS A 104 -7.59 -16.22 -18.85
C LYS A 104 -8.40 -15.61 -17.70
N ALA A 105 -7.78 -14.74 -16.89
CA ALA A 105 -8.46 -14.05 -15.79
C ALA A 105 -9.49 -13.00 -16.25
N MET A 106 -9.38 -12.49 -17.49
CA MET A 106 -10.37 -11.58 -18.07
C MET A 106 -11.64 -12.29 -18.58
N VAL A 107 -11.62 -13.58 -18.90
CA VAL A 107 -12.80 -14.29 -19.42
C VAL A 107 -13.98 -14.29 -18.40
N PRO A 108 -13.78 -14.60 -17.10
CA PRO A 108 -14.85 -14.50 -16.10
C PRO A 108 -15.40 -13.07 -15.91
N LEU A 109 -14.60 -12.03 -16.19
CA LEU A 109 -15.06 -10.63 -16.11
C LEU A 109 -16.07 -10.27 -17.20
N LEU A 110 -16.12 -11.00 -18.32
CA LEU A 110 -17.01 -10.69 -19.45
C LEU A 110 -18.50 -10.73 -19.02
N HIS A 111 -18.88 -11.67 -18.15
CA HIS A 111 -20.23 -11.74 -17.60
C HIS A 111 -20.57 -10.53 -16.71
N ILE A 112 -19.58 -10.01 -15.97
CA ILE A 112 -19.74 -8.80 -15.16
C ILE A 112 -19.85 -7.57 -16.07
N ALA A 113 -18.97 -7.45 -17.07
CA ALA A 113 -18.99 -6.35 -18.04
C ALA A 113 -20.34 -6.26 -18.79
N LEU A 114 -20.96 -7.40 -19.10
CA LEU A 114 -22.30 -7.46 -19.69
C LEU A 114 -23.38 -6.98 -18.71
N LEU A 115 -23.30 -7.34 -17.42
CA LEU A 115 -24.21 -6.81 -16.39
C LEU A 115 -24.03 -5.30 -16.20
N VAL A 116 -22.79 -4.80 -16.18
CA VAL A 116 -22.47 -3.36 -16.08
C VAL A 116 -23.03 -2.61 -17.28
N LEU A 117 -22.84 -3.12 -18.49
CA LEU A 117 -23.40 -2.55 -19.72
C LEU A 117 -24.94 -2.51 -19.66
N PHE A 118 -25.59 -3.55 -19.14
CA PHE A 118 -27.04 -3.57 -18.95
C PHE A 118 -27.52 -2.52 -17.94
N VAL A 119 -26.81 -2.34 -16.83
CA VAL A 119 -27.10 -1.26 -15.84
C VAL A 119 -26.90 0.12 -16.46
N ILE A 120 -25.82 0.33 -17.22
CA ILE A 120 -25.58 1.57 -17.99
C ILE A 120 -26.75 1.86 -18.94
N ILE A 121 -27.20 0.87 -19.71
CA ILE A 121 -28.31 1.01 -20.67
C ILE A 121 -29.61 1.39 -19.95
N ILE A 122 -29.94 0.74 -18.83
CA ILE A 122 -31.13 1.07 -18.03
C ILE A 122 -31.07 2.52 -17.54
N TYR A 123 -29.98 2.93 -16.90
CA TYR A 123 -29.87 4.29 -16.37
C TYR A 123 -29.77 5.34 -17.48
N ALA A 124 -29.19 5.02 -18.64
CA ALA A 124 -29.17 5.92 -19.80
C ALA A 124 -30.58 6.16 -20.37
N ILE A 125 -31.42 5.12 -20.47
CA ILE A 125 -32.82 5.26 -20.90
C ILE A 125 -33.63 6.05 -19.87
N ILE A 126 -33.50 5.74 -18.57
CA ILE A 126 -34.19 6.49 -17.51
C ILE A 126 -33.75 7.97 -17.50
N GLY A 127 -32.45 8.24 -17.68
CA GLY A 127 -31.92 9.60 -17.76
C GLY A 127 -32.43 10.36 -18.99
N LEU A 128 -32.45 9.71 -20.16
CA LEU A 128 -33.02 10.25 -21.41
C LEU A 128 -34.47 10.70 -21.19
N GLU A 129 -35.35 9.80 -20.73
CA GLU A 129 -36.79 10.09 -20.56
C GLU A 129 -37.06 11.18 -19.49
N LEU A 130 -36.27 11.25 -18.42
CA LEU A 130 -36.44 12.26 -17.37
C LEU A 130 -35.85 13.63 -17.75
N PHE A 131 -34.72 13.66 -18.47
CA PHE A 131 -33.83 14.82 -18.55
C PHE A 131 -33.55 15.37 -19.97
N MET A 132 -34.17 14.79 -21.01
CA MET A 132 -34.08 15.31 -22.38
C MET A 132 -34.43 16.81 -22.47
N GLY A 133 -33.55 17.57 -23.11
CA GLY A 133 -33.69 18.99 -23.44
C GLY A 133 -33.66 19.95 -22.25
N LYS A 134 -33.39 19.48 -21.01
CA LYS A 134 -33.44 20.34 -19.82
C LYS A 134 -32.24 21.30 -19.71
N MET A 135 -31.07 20.90 -20.23
CA MET A 135 -29.81 21.61 -20.01
C MET A 135 -29.55 22.79 -20.98
N HIS A 136 -30.33 22.98 -22.05
CA HIS A 136 -30.05 23.98 -23.10
C HIS A 136 -30.38 25.45 -22.74
N LYS A 137 -30.46 25.79 -21.45
CA LYS A 137 -30.81 27.13 -20.96
C LYS A 137 -29.71 27.67 -20.06
N THR A 138 -29.25 28.89 -20.30
CA THR A 138 -28.33 29.60 -19.40
C THR A 138 -28.68 31.09 -19.32
N CYS A 139 -27.97 31.81 -18.45
CA CYS A 139 -28.19 33.23 -18.20
C CYS A 139 -27.46 34.09 -19.23
N TYR A 140 -28.19 34.94 -19.94
CA TYR A 140 -27.66 35.91 -20.92
C TYR A 140 -27.87 37.35 -20.43
N HIS A 141 -27.00 38.27 -20.80
CA HIS A 141 -27.14 39.68 -20.40
C HIS A 141 -28.31 40.39 -21.10
N VAL A 142 -29.03 41.23 -20.36
CA VAL A 142 -30.17 42.01 -20.88
C VAL A 142 -29.69 43.42 -21.26
N GLN A 143 -29.04 43.55 -22.43
CA GLN A 143 -28.66 44.86 -22.99
C GLN A 143 -29.04 45.00 -24.47
N GLY A 144 -29.65 46.13 -24.81
CA GLY A 144 -29.59 46.79 -26.13
C GLY A 144 -30.26 46.11 -27.33
N GLY A 145 -30.48 44.80 -27.30
CA GLY A 145 -31.14 44.03 -28.36
C GLY A 145 -30.23 43.18 -29.25
N LEU A 146 -28.91 43.11 -29.03
CA LEU A 146 -28.01 42.23 -29.81
C LEU A 146 -26.67 41.86 -29.12
N ILE A 147 -26.72 41.26 -27.93
CA ILE A 147 -25.55 40.58 -27.33
C ILE A 147 -25.99 39.25 -26.71
N ASP A 148 -25.91 38.17 -27.48
CA ASP A 148 -26.22 36.81 -27.03
C ASP A 148 -24.98 36.08 -26.49
N THR A 149 -24.24 36.73 -25.58
CA THR A 149 -23.15 36.08 -24.82
C THR A 149 -23.68 35.58 -23.48
N PRO A 150 -23.26 34.38 -23.01
CA PRO A 150 -23.48 33.96 -21.63
C PRO A 150 -22.95 34.98 -20.63
N ALA A 151 -23.57 35.07 -19.46
CA ALA A 151 -23.21 36.00 -18.39
C ALA A 151 -22.20 35.43 -17.37
N GLU A 152 -21.69 34.22 -17.62
CA GLU A 152 -20.79 33.45 -16.74
C GLU A 152 -19.71 32.79 -17.61
N ASP A 153 -18.44 32.84 -17.20
CA ASP A 153 -17.30 32.30 -17.97
C ASP A 153 -17.35 30.76 -18.10
N ASP A 154 -17.75 30.06 -17.04
CA ASP A 154 -18.20 28.65 -17.05
C ASP A 154 -19.75 28.67 -16.93
N PRO A 155 -20.50 28.73 -18.03
CA PRO A 155 -21.96 28.81 -17.98
C PRO A 155 -22.57 27.55 -17.39
N SER A 156 -23.57 27.74 -16.52
CA SER A 156 -24.33 26.66 -15.88
C SER A 156 -25.83 26.76 -16.21
N PRO A 157 -26.61 25.66 -16.12
CA PRO A 157 -28.02 25.67 -16.46
C PRO A 157 -28.86 26.69 -15.67
N CYS A 158 -30.02 27.08 -16.19
CA CYS A 158 -30.98 27.91 -15.48
C CYS A 158 -32.43 27.45 -15.71
N ALA A 159 -33.28 27.82 -14.74
CA ALA A 159 -34.71 27.69 -14.81
C ALA A 159 -35.38 29.08 -14.98
N PRO A 160 -36.50 29.17 -15.71
CA PRO A 160 -37.32 30.38 -15.70
C PRO A 160 -37.92 30.61 -14.30
N GLN A 161 -38.27 31.85 -13.97
CA GLN A 161 -38.78 32.25 -12.64
C GLN A 161 -40.03 31.47 -12.17
N SER A 162 -40.75 30.81 -13.08
CA SER A 162 -41.91 29.96 -12.81
C SER A 162 -41.57 28.51 -12.42
N ALA A 163 -40.29 28.14 -12.37
CA ALA A 163 -39.81 26.78 -12.08
C ALA A 163 -38.81 26.73 -10.93
N HIS A 164 -38.60 25.54 -10.36
CA HIS A 164 -37.90 25.32 -9.08
C HIS A 164 -36.37 25.16 -9.18
N GLY A 165 -35.75 25.51 -10.30
CA GLY A 165 -34.29 25.47 -10.51
C GLY A 165 -33.58 26.81 -10.25
N ARG A 166 -32.34 26.92 -10.75
CA ARG A 166 -31.47 28.10 -10.58
C ARG A 166 -32.03 29.31 -11.32
N GLN A 167 -32.24 30.40 -10.61
CA GLN A 167 -32.71 31.66 -11.18
C GLN A 167 -31.53 32.59 -11.48
N CYS A 168 -31.56 33.25 -12.63
CA CYS A 168 -30.54 34.21 -13.07
C CYS A 168 -30.53 35.49 -12.22
N GLN A 169 -29.38 36.16 -12.13
CA GLN A 169 -29.22 37.38 -11.33
C GLN A 169 -29.82 38.63 -12.03
N ASN A 170 -30.08 39.69 -11.26
CA ASN A 170 -30.64 40.94 -11.80
C ASN A 170 -29.78 41.50 -12.96
N GLY A 171 -30.43 41.76 -14.10
CA GLY A 171 -29.75 42.18 -15.34
C GLY A 171 -29.39 41.03 -16.30
N THR A 172 -29.73 39.79 -15.95
CA THR A 172 -29.59 38.60 -16.81
C THR A 172 -30.92 37.85 -16.94
N GLU A 173 -31.16 37.22 -18.09
CA GLU A 173 -32.37 36.48 -18.42
C GLU A 173 -32.04 35.03 -18.77
N CYS A 174 -32.86 34.08 -18.28
CA CYS A 174 -32.72 32.66 -18.57
C CYS A 174 -33.28 32.33 -19.96
N LYS A 175 -32.43 32.22 -20.98
CA LYS A 175 -32.83 31.94 -22.36
C LYS A 175 -32.40 30.55 -22.81
N ALA A 176 -33.16 29.97 -23.73
CA ALA A 176 -32.79 28.75 -24.44
C ALA A 176 -31.93 29.08 -25.67
N GLY A 177 -31.05 28.16 -26.06
CA GLY A 177 -30.12 28.33 -27.18
C GLY A 177 -28.66 27.99 -26.85
N TRP A 178 -28.38 27.60 -25.62
CA TRP A 178 -27.07 27.12 -25.21
C TRP A 178 -26.90 25.62 -25.53
N GLU A 179 -25.74 25.23 -26.04
CA GLU A 179 -25.43 23.83 -26.40
C GLU A 179 -25.51 22.89 -25.20
N GLY A 180 -25.17 23.38 -24.00
CA GLY A 180 -25.22 22.66 -22.74
C GLY A 180 -23.84 22.55 -22.06
N PRO A 181 -23.77 21.97 -20.84
CA PRO A 181 -22.54 21.90 -20.07
C PRO A 181 -21.39 21.21 -20.82
N LYS A 182 -20.18 21.76 -20.63
CA LYS A 182 -18.93 21.31 -21.26
C LYS A 182 -19.08 21.10 -22.77
N HIS A 183 -19.45 22.19 -23.46
CA HIS A 183 -19.65 22.26 -24.92
C HIS A 183 -20.68 21.24 -25.45
N GLY A 184 -21.79 21.07 -24.71
CA GLY A 184 -22.85 20.12 -25.05
C GLY A 184 -22.46 18.64 -24.97
N ILE A 185 -21.28 18.27 -24.42
CA ILE A 185 -20.83 16.86 -24.38
C ILE A 185 -21.58 16.07 -23.29
N THR A 186 -21.80 16.68 -22.11
CA THR A 186 -22.52 16.04 -21.00
C THR A 186 -23.99 16.44 -21.03
N ASN A 187 -24.81 15.59 -21.67
CA ASN A 187 -26.25 15.81 -21.81
C ASN A 187 -27.05 14.49 -21.78
N PHE A 188 -28.38 14.61 -21.79
CA PHE A 188 -29.33 13.50 -21.84
C PHE A 188 -30.30 13.62 -23.02
N ASP A 189 -29.85 14.18 -24.14
CA ASP A 189 -30.70 14.52 -25.30
C ASP A 189 -30.74 13.41 -26.36
N ASN A 190 -29.72 12.54 -26.38
CA ASN A 190 -29.76 11.29 -27.10
C ASN A 190 -29.13 10.14 -26.29
N PHE A 191 -29.42 8.91 -26.71
CA PHE A 191 -28.97 7.69 -26.03
C PHE A 191 -27.44 7.56 -25.90
N ALA A 192 -26.66 8.11 -26.83
CA ALA A 192 -25.19 8.03 -26.79
C ALA A 192 -24.57 9.02 -25.78
N PHE A 193 -25.06 10.26 -25.73
CA PHE A 193 -24.64 11.23 -24.70
C PHE A 193 -25.13 10.80 -23.32
N ALA A 194 -26.36 10.30 -23.20
CA ALA A 194 -26.88 9.73 -21.97
C ALA A 194 -26.02 8.54 -21.49
N MET A 195 -25.63 7.64 -22.40
CA MET A 195 -24.73 6.52 -22.09
C MET A 195 -23.33 6.99 -21.66
N LEU A 196 -22.75 8.00 -22.33
CA LEU A 196 -21.45 8.55 -21.96
C LEU A 196 -21.49 9.24 -20.59
N THR A 197 -22.51 10.04 -20.34
CA THR A 197 -22.73 10.74 -19.06
C THR A 197 -22.98 9.73 -17.92
N VAL A 198 -23.77 8.68 -18.15
CA VAL A 198 -23.98 7.59 -17.18
C VAL A 198 -22.71 6.79 -16.91
N PHE A 199 -21.91 6.49 -17.95
CA PHE A 199 -20.59 5.86 -17.78
C PHE A 199 -19.67 6.74 -16.92
N GLN A 200 -19.61 8.04 -17.22
CA GLN A 200 -18.83 9.01 -16.43
C GLN A 200 -19.26 8.99 -14.96
N CYS A 201 -20.57 9.12 -14.67
CA CYS A 201 -21.08 9.05 -13.29
C CYS A 201 -20.73 7.73 -12.58
N ILE A 202 -20.69 6.60 -13.30
CA ILE A 202 -20.30 5.29 -12.77
C ILE A 202 -18.81 5.21 -12.44
N THR A 203 -17.94 5.95 -13.11
CA THR A 203 -16.51 6.06 -12.71
C THR A 203 -16.27 6.82 -11.41
N MET A 204 -17.32 7.43 -10.82
CA MET A 204 -17.28 8.36 -9.68
C MET A 204 -16.60 9.71 -9.96
N GLU A 205 -16.32 10.08 -11.22
CA GLU A 205 -15.65 11.34 -11.56
C GLU A 205 -16.58 12.38 -12.19
N GLY A 206 -16.57 13.61 -11.66
CA GLY A 206 -17.45 14.72 -12.09
C GLY A 206 -18.96 14.43 -11.98
N TRP A 207 -19.37 13.39 -11.26
CA TRP A 207 -20.78 12.97 -11.16
C TRP A 207 -21.63 13.97 -10.37
N THR A 208 -21.02 14.68 -9.43
CA THR A 208 -21.63 15.78 -8.68
C THR A 208 -21.99 16.95 -9.58
N ASP A 209 -21.20 17.19 -10.62
CA ASP A 209 -21.35 18.36 -11.47
C ASP A 209 -22.57 18.15 -12.38
N VAL A 210 -22.71 16.95 -12.95
CA VAL A 210 -23.91 16.52 -13.68
C VAL A 210 -25.17 16.55 -12.79
N LEU A 211 -25.05 16.15 -11.51
CA LEU A 211 -26.12 16.28 -10.53
C LEU A 211 -26.50 17.76 -10.33
N TYR A 212 -25.54 18.64 -10.04
CA TYR A 212 -25.82 20.06 -9.78
C TYR A 212 -26.38 20.77 -11.01
N TRP A 213 -25.83 20.53 -12.21
CA TRP A 213 -26.40 21.03 -13.47
C TRP A 213 -27.86 20.59 -13.67
N MET A 214 -28.22 19.38 -13.24
CA MET A 214 -29.63 18.95 -13.27
C MET A 214 -30.49 19.65 -12.21
N GLN A 215 -29.97 19.84 -10.99
CA GLN A 215 -30.66 20.59 -9.94
C GLN A 215 -30.88 22.06 -10.34
N ASP A 216 -29.93 22.67 -11.04
CA ASP A 216 -30.04 24.02 -11.59
C ASP A 216 -31.08 24.10 -12.71
N ALA A 217 -31.19 23.06 -13.55
CA ALA A 217 -32.15 23.01 -14.66
C ALA A 217 -33.61 22.76 -14.24
N MET A 218 -33.86 21.88 -13.26
CA MET A 218 -35.22 21.42 -12.90
C MET A 218 -35.58 21.43 -11.40
N GLY A 219 -34.66 21.84 -10.52
CA GLY A 219 -34.85 21.84 -9.07
C GLY A 219 -34.35 20.56 -8.39
N TYR A 220 -34.15 20.63 -7.08
CA TYR A 220 -33.38 19.62 -6.34
C TYR A 220 -34.10 18.29 -6.09
N GLU A 221 -35.44 18.26 -6.09
CA GLU A 221 -36.27 17.19 -5.48
C GLU A 221 -36.10 15.79 -6.11
N LEU A 222 -35.93 15.69 -7.43
CA LEU A 222 -35.84 14.41 -8.16
C LEU A 222 -34.41 13.99 -8.56
N PRO A 223 -33.51 14.89 -9.03
CA PRO A 223 -32.22 14.47 -9.57
C PRO A 223 -31.35 13.70 -8.58
N TRP A 224 -31.36 14.06 -7.30
CA TRP A 224 -30.55 13.36 -6.29
C TRP A 224 -30.91 11.87 -6.16
N VAL A 225 -32.20 11.50 -6.31
CA VAL A 225 -32.65 10.09 -6.24
C VAL A 225 -32.03 9.28 -7.39
N TYR A 226 -32.02 9.85 -8.60
CA TYR A 226 -31.40 9.25 -9.77
C TYR A 226 -29.89 9.10 -9.58
N PHE A 227 -29.16 10.19 -9.31
CA PHE A 227 -27.69 10.14 -9.26
C PHE A 227 -27.16 9.35 -8.04
N VAL A 228 -27.80 9.44 -6.87
CA VAL A 228 -27.37 8.65 -5.69
C VAL A 228 -27.65 7.15 -5.89
N SER A 229 -28.78 6.77 -6.49
CA SER A 229 -29.04 5.36 -6.81
C SER A 229 -28.09 4.83 -7.89
N LEU A 230 -27.76 5.66 -8.90
CA LEU A 230 -26.76 5.35 -9.93
C LEU A 230 -25.36 5.09 -9.33
N VAL A 231 -24.89 5.91 -8.38
CA VAL A 231 -23.58 5.67 -7.73
C VAL A 231 -23.62 4.39 -6.87
N ILE A 232 -24.71 4.13 -6.15
CA ILE A 232 -24.84 2.94 -5.30
C ILE A 232 -24.88 1.63 -6.12
N PHE A 233 -25.79 1.55 -7.11
CA PHE A 233 -26.00 0.33 -7.88
C PHE A 233 -25.08 0.20 -9.09
N GLY A 234 -24.76 1.31 -9.76
CA GLY A 234 -23.89 1.34 -10.94
C GLY A 234 -22.40 1.36 -10.61
N SER A 235 -21.98 1.92 -9.48
CA SER A 235 -20.56 1.99 -9.10
C SER A 235 -20.19 1.08 -7.93
N PHE A 236 -20.71 1.30 -6.72
CA PHE A 236 -20.27 0.52 -5.54
C PHE A 236 -20.62 -0.99 -5.65
N PHE A 237 -21.82 -1.34 -6.09
CA PHE A 237 -22.19 -2.75 -6.28
C PHE A 237 -21.34 -3.42 -7.38
N VAL A 238 -21.09 -2.73 -8.49
CA VAL A 238 -20.26 -3.21 -9.60
C VAL A 238 -18.81 -3.44 -9.17
N LEU A 239 -18.20 -2.48 -8.46
CA LEU A 239 -16.84 -2.58 -7.94
C LEU A 239 -16.70 -3.79 -7.01
N ASN A 240 -17.66 -3.99 -6.11
CA ASN A 240 -17.69 -5.16 -5.21
C ASN A 240 -17.83 -6.49 -5.98
N LEU A 241 -18.65 -6.54 -7.03
CA LEU A 241 -18.81 -7.74 -7.86
C LEU A 241 -17.54 -8.08 -8.65
N VAL A 242 -16.87 -7.09 -9.23
CA VAL A 242 -15.56 -7.26 -9.90
C VAL A 242 -14.52 -7.81 -8.93
N LEU A 243 -14.36 -7.18 -7.76
CA LEU A 243 -13.41 -7.66 -6.74
C LEU A 243 -13.75 -9.07 -6.23
N GLY A 244 -15.04 -9.38 -6.06
CA GLY A 244 -15.51 -10.69 -5.60
C GLY A 244 -15.18 -11.83 -6.58
N VAL A 245 -15.50 -11.65 -7.87
CA VAL A 245 -15.20 -12.65 -8.91
C VAL A 245 -13.69 -12.81 -9.10
N LEU A 246 -12.94 -11.70 -9.14
CA LEU A 246 -11.49 -11.76 -9.23
C LEU A 246 -10.88 -12.53 -8.05
N SER A 247 -11.31 -12.23 -6.82
CA SER A 247 -10.86 -12.95 -5.61
C SER A 247 -11.15 -14.45 -5.69
N GLY A 248 -12.32 -14.84 -6.20
CA GLY A 248 -12.68 -16.23 -6.43
C GLY A 248 -11.78 -16.94 -7.45
N GLU A 249 -11.47 -16.31 -8.59
CA GLU A 249 -10.61 -16.91 -9.62
C GLU A 249 -9.14 -17.02 -9.19
N PHE A 250 -8.59 -15.99 -8.54
CA PHE A 250 -7.23 -16.09 -7.98
C PHE A 250 -7.13 -17.14 -6.87
N SER A 251 -8.19 -17.33 -6.07
CA SER A 251 -8.21 -18.40 -5.07
C SER A 251 -8.13 -19.79 -5.72
N LYS A 252 -8.87 -20.03 -6.81
CA LYS A 252 -8.79 -21.29 -7.59
C LYS A 252 -7.40 -21.52 -8.19
N GLU A 253 -6.74 -20.47 -8.67
CA GLU A 253 -5.39 -20.61 -9.25
C GLU A 253 -4.31 -20.81 -8.17
N ARG A 254 -4.47 -20.18 -6.99
CA ARG A 254 -3.66 -20.46 -5.79
C ARG A 254 -3.77 -21.91 -5.34
N GLU A 255 -4.97 -22.49 -5.32
CA GLU A 255 -5.16 -23.91 -4.98
C GLU A 255 -4.44 -24.85 -5.96
N LYS A 256 -4.51 -24.58 -7.27
CA LYS A 256 -3.77 -25.34 -8.29
C LYS A 256 -2.26 -25.21 -8.13
N ALA A 257 -1.75 -24.02 -7.77
CA ALA A 257 -0.32 -23.82 -7.49
C ALA A 257 0.13 -24.57 -6.23
N LYS A 258 -0.66 -24.53 -5.15
CA LYS A 258 -0.40 -25.30 -3.92
C LYS A 258 -0.36 -26.82 -4.20
N ALA A 259 -1.28 -27.32 -5.02
CA ALA A 259 -1.34 -28.72 -5.44
C ALA A 259 -0.15 -29.20 -6.31
N ARG A 260 0.65 -28.28 -6.88
CA ARG A 260 1.88 -28.62 -7.63
C ARG A 260 3.12 -28.76 -6.76
N GLY A 261 3.02 -28.51 -5.45
CA GLY A 261 4.15 -28.53 -4.53
C GLY A 261 5.13 -27.36 -4.69
N ASP A 262 4.81 -26.34 -5.50
CA ASP A 262 5.66 -25.17 -5.69
C ASP A 262 5.88 -24.39 -4.39
N PHE A 263 4.90 -24.44 -3.47
CA PHE A 263 5.05 -23.89 -2.13
C PHE A 263 6.13 -24.60 -1.29
N GLN A 264 6.29 -25.92 -1.44
CA GLN A 264 7.30 -26.67 -0.70
C GLN A 264 8.72 -26.27 -1.13
N LYS A 265 8.95 -26.10 -2.45
CA LYS A 265 10.22 -25.62 -3.02
C LYS A 265 10.60 -24.23 -2.48
N LEU A 266 9.61 -23.37 -2.22
CA LEU A 266 9.85 -22.05 -1.63
C LEU A 266 10.29 -22.17 -0.16
N ARG A 267 9.63 -23.01 0.64
CA ARG A 267 10.02 -23.30 2.04
C ARG A 267 11.42 -23.92 2.12
N GLU A 268 11.72 -24.91 1.27
CA GLU A 268 13.04 -25.55 1.18
C GLU A 268 14.14 -24.53 0.83
N LYS A 269 13.90 -23.63 -0.12
CA LYS A 269 14.87 -22.58 -0.47
C LYS A 269 15.06 -21.55 0.64
N GLN A 270 14.00 -21.15 1.34
CA GLN A 270 14.10 -20.23 2.48
C GLN A 270 14.88 -20.85 3.63
N GLN A 271 14.57 -22.10 3.99
CA GLN A 271 15.31 -22.86 5.00
C GLN A 271 16.80 -22.94 4.65
N LEU A 272 17.14 -23.28 3.40
CA LEU A 272 18.53 -23.37 2.95
C LEU A 272 19.27 -22.02 3.02
N GLU A 273 18.60 -20.90 2.78
CA GLU A 273 19.20 -19.55 2.93
C GLU A 273 19.41 -19.15 4.40
N GLU A 274 18.55 -19.60 5.32
CA GLU A 274 18.75 -19.40 6.76
C GLU A 274 19.81 -20.34 7.35
N ASP A 275 19.81 -21.62 6.97
CA ASP A 275 20.80 -22.62 7.38
C ASP A 275 22.21 -22.23 6.90
N LEU A 276 22.36 -21.88 5.61
CA LEU A 276 23.64 -21.43 5.03
C LEU A 276 24.20 -20.20 5.77
N LYS A 277 23.33 -19.28 6.16
CA LYS A 277 23.69 -18.10 6.96
C LYS A 277 24.06 -18.48 8.40
N GLY A 278 23.37 -19.44 9.00
CA GLY A 278 23.72 -20.01 10.31
C GLY A 278 25.10 -20.68 10.31
N TYR A 279 25.40 -21.49 9.29
CA TYR A 279 26.71 -22.09 9.10
C TYR A 279 27.80 -21.03 8.88
N LEU A 280 27.54 -19.98 8.11
CA LEU A 280 28.50 -18.88 7.91
C LEU A 280 28.76 -18.07 9.19
N ASP A 281 27.72 -17.82 10.00
CA ASP A 281 27.87 -17.20 11.33
C ASP A 281 28.64 -18.12 12.31
N TRP A 282 28.51 -19.45 12.19
CA TRP A 282 29.31 -20.41 12.99
C TRP A 282 30.78 -20.45 12.54
N ILE A 283 31.05 -20.51 11.23
CA ILE A 283 32.43 -20.51 10.68
C ILE A 283 33.15 -19.22 11.09
N THR A 284 32.55 -18.06 10.85
CA THR A 284 33.15 -16.77 11.22
C THR A 284 33.26 -16.56 12.74
N GLN A 285 32.44 -17.25 13.55
CA GLN A 285 32.63 -17.28 15.00
C GLN A 285 33.78 -18.21 15.42
N ALA A 286 34.00 -19.32 14.73
CA ALA A 286 35.11 -20.25 14.98
C ALA A 286 36.47 -19.62 14.62
N GLU A 287 36.56 -18.90 13.49
CA GLU A 287 37.76 -18.15 13.08
C GLU A 287 38.21 -17.10 14.13
N ASP A 288 37.30 -16.60 14.97
CA ASP A 288 37.60 -15.67 16.06
C ASP A 288 38.01 -16.38 17.39
N ILE A 289 38.04 -17.72 17.41
CA ILE A 289 38.45 -18.58 18.54
C ILE A 289 39.79 -19.24 18.19
N ASP A 290 40.86 -18.51 18.48
CA ASP A 290 42.23 -19.01 18.39
C ASP A 290 42.56 -19.99 19.56
N PRO A 291 42.96 -21.24 19.26
CA PRO A 291 43.27 -22.27 20.26
C PRO A 291 44.57 -22.02 21.05
N GLU A 292 45.49 -21.14 20.60
CA GLU A 292 46.77 -20.84 21.30
C GLU A 292 46.61 -20.21 22.72
N ASN A 293 45.40 -20.15 23.30
CA ASN A 293 45.17 -19.63 24.66
C ASN A 293 45.04 -20.68 25.75
N GLU A 294 45.00 -21.99 25.45
CA GLU A 294 44.88 -23.03 26.48
C GLU A 294 46.26 -23.58 26.93
N ASP A 295 47.27 -23.61 26.05
CA ASP A 295 48.60 -24.17 26.36
C ASP A 295 49.53 -23.24 27.18
N GLU A 296 49.45 -21.91 27.02
CA GLU A 296 50.30 -20.96 27.77
C GLU A 296 49.91 -20.81 29.27
N GLY A 297 49.10 -21.73 29.81
CA GLY A 297 48.56 -21.68 31.17
C GLY A 297 49.23 -22.59 32.22
N MET A 298 50.18 -23.46 31.84
CA MET A 298 50.68 -24.53 32.72
C MET A 298 52.19 -24.49 33.06
N ASP A 299 52.98 -23.60 32.46
CA ASP A 299 54.45 -23.64 32.51
C ASP A 299 55.11 -22.54 33.37
N GLU A 300 54.88 -22.50 34.69
CA GLU A 300 55.88 -21.98 35.66
C GLU A 300 55.93 -22.79 36.98
N GLU A 301 57.15 -22.95 37.51
CA GLU A 301 57.55 -23.43 38.85
C GLU A 301 57.13 -24.84 39.37
N LYS A 302 57.91 -25.88 38.98
CA LYS A 302 58.67 -26.68 39.97
C LYS A 302 59.77 -27.55 39.34
N PRO A 303 60.98 -27.62 39.93
CA PRO A 303 62.06 -28.49 39.43
C PRO A 303 61.82 -29.96 39.81
N ARG A 304 62.09 -30.87 38.88
CA ARG A 304 62.16 -32.32 39.17
C ARG A 304 63.33 -32.97 38.45
N ASN A 305 64.13 -33.73 39.20
CA ASN A 305 65.32 -34.40 38.70
C ASN A 305 64.98 -35.64 37.84
N ARG A 306 65.58 -35.68 36.65
CA ARG A 306 66.09 -36.86 35.93
C ARG A 306 65.67 -38.24 36.48
N SER A 307 64.79 -38.95 35.78
CA SER A 307 64.74 -40.41 35.75
C SER A 307 64.08 -40.91 34.45
N THR A 308 64.53 -42.06 33.96
CA THR A 308 64.08 -42.73 32.72
C THR A 308 63.14 -43.91 33.05
N PRO A 309 62.41 -44.49 32.07
CA PRO A 309 61.10 -45.11 32.34
C PRO A 309 61.12 -46.61 32.69
N ALA A 310 60.11 -47.02 33.47
CA ALA A 310 59.60 -48.40 33.60
C ALA A 310 58.13 -48.39 34.10
N ASP A 311 57.49 -49.55 34.01
CA ASP A 311 56.30 -50.00 34.75
C ASP A 311 54.91 -49.34 34.53
N LEU A 312 54.18 -49.99 33.60
CA LEU A 312 52.72 -50.24 33.60
C LEU A 312 52.28 -51.03 34.89
N PRO A 313 50.98 -51.12 35.29
CA PRO A 313 49.84 -51.34 34.38
C PRO A 313 48.42 -50.80 34.71
N ASP A 314 47.64 -50.77 33.61
CA ASP A 314 46.17 -50.83 33.40
C ASP A 314 45.25 -51.29 34.57
N LYS A 315 44.17 -50.53 34.84
CA LYS A 315 42.86 -51.13 35.19
C LYS A 315 41.59 -50.31 34.84
N LYS A 316 41.35 -50.18 33.55
CA LYS A 316 40.05 -50.39 32.85
C LYS A 316 38.71 -50.46 33.64
N LYS A 317 37.73 -49.65 33.21
CA LYS A 317 36.28 -49.91 32.89
C LYS A 317 35.33 -48.78 33.37
N GLY A 318 34.31 -48.35 32.60
CA GLY A 318 33.98 -48.64 31.18
C GLY A 318 32.51 -48.42 30.79
N LYS A 319 32.19 -48.59 29.49
CA LYS A 319 30.88 -48.36 28.77
C LYS A 319 30.45 -46.88 28.67
N PHE A 320 29.63 -46.41 27.73
CA PHE A 320 29.13 -46.81 26.39
C PHE A 320 28.76 -45.47 25.66
N ALA A 321 28.87 -45.19 24.35
CA ALA A 321 29.09 -45.92 23.09
C ALA A 321 27.85 -46.58 22.41
N TRP A 322 27.87 -46.60 21.05
CA TRP A 322 26.79 -46.89 20.07
C TRP A 322 25.75 -45.74 19.87
N PHE A 323 25.33 -45.36 18.65
CA PHE A 323 25.76 -45.81 17.30
C PHE A 323 25.49 -44.74 16.22
N SER A 324 26.13 -44.87 15.06
CA SER A 324 25.79 -44.16 13.81
C SER A 324 25.96 -45.11 12.61
N HIS A 325 25.08 -45.00 11.61
CA HIS A 325 25.16 -45.82 10.40
C HIS A 325 24.33 -45.20 9.26
N SER A 326 24.74 -45.45 8.01
CA SER A 326 24.03 -45.14 6.76
C SER A 326 23.95 -43.64 6.38
N THR A 327 24.03 -43.21 5.12
CA THR A 327 24.33 -43.92 3.85
C THR A 327 24.89 -42.93 2.82
N GLU A 328 25.55 -43.42 1.77
CA GLU A 328 26.08 -42.59 0.68
C GLU A 328 24.97 -42.08 -0.26
N THR A 329 25.05 -40.81 -0.68
CA THR A 329 24.49 -40.33 -1.96
C THR A 329 25.42 -39.27 -2.56
N HIS A 330 26.03 -39.57 -3.70
CA HIS A 330 26.84 -38.59 -4.45
C HIS A 330 25.96 -37.53 -5.12
N VAL A 331 26.30 -36.25 -4.94
CA VAL A 331 25.92 -35.16 -5.85
C VAL A 331 27.15 -34.29 -6.09
N SER A 332 27.73 -34.41 -7.29
CA SER A 332 28.88 -33.61 -7.72
C SER A 332 28.43 -32.35 -8.48
N MET A 333 28.98 -31.19 -8.12
CA MET A 333 29.04 -30.02 -9.01
C MET A 333 30.49 -29.62 -9.27
N PRO A 334 30.82 -29.08 -10.46
CA PRO A 334 32.20 -28.78 -10.84
C PRO A 334 32.68 -27.46 -10.22
N THR A 335 33.75 -27.53 -9.43
CA THR A 335 34.52 -26.35 -9.02
C THR A 335 35.50 -25.99 -10.14
N SER A 336 35.37 -24.79 -10.70
CA SER A 336 36.36 -24.20 -11.61
C SER A 336 37.71 -24.02 -10.93
N GLU A 337 38.80 -24.22 -11.67
CA GLU A 337 40.16 -24.06 -11.18
C GLU A 337 40.45 -22.61 -10.76
N THR A 338 40.83 -22.42 -9.49
CA THR A 338 41.64 -21.27 -9.05
C THR A 338 42.71 -21.80 -8.11
N GLU A 339 43.96 -21.88 -8.58
CA GLU A 339 45.08 -22.36 -7.77
C GLU A 339 45.35 -21.41 -6.59
N SER A 340 45.38 -21.96 -5.37
CA SER A 340 45.89 -21.25 -4.19
C SER A 340 46.76 -22.17 -3.33
N VAL A 341 47.87 -22.62 -3.95
CA VAL A 341 49.13 -23.12 -3.34
C VAL A 341 49.04 -23.68 -1.92
N ASN A 342 49.08 -25.01 -1.80
CA ASN A 342 49.43 -25.66 -0.54
C ASN A 342 50.86 -25.26 -0.11
N THR A 343 51.06 -25.04 1.19
CA THR A 343 52.40 -25.06 1.80
C THR A 343 52.58 -26.36 2.59
N ASP A 344 53.00 -27.42 1.91
CA ASP A 344 53.36 -28.68 2.55
C ASP A 344 54.65 -28.54 3.40
N ASN A 345 54.73 -29.34 4.48
CA ASN A 345 55.89 -29.34 5.36
C ASN A 345 57.04 -30.17 4.78
N VAL A 346 58.23 -29.56 4.61
CA VAL A 346 59.48 -30.25 4.28
C VAL A 346 60.59 -29.77 5.23
N PRO A 347 61.39 -30.67 5.85
CA PRO A 347 62.39 -30.28 6.83
C PRO A 347 63.72 -29.82 6.21
N GLY A 348 64.29 -28.76 6.81
CA GLY A 348 65.71 -28.36 6.84
C GLY A 348 66.65 -28.71 5.68
N ALA A 349 66.94 -27.71 4.84
CA ALA A 349 68.21 -27.59 4.11
C ALA A 349 68.59 -26.11 3.98
N ASP A 350 69.86 -25.77 4.18
CA ASP A 350 70.35 -24.39 4.12
C ASP A 350 70.59 -23.92 2.69
N MET A 351 70.08 -22.72 2.33
CA MET A 351 70.59 -21.92 1.21
C MET A 351 70.50 -20.42 1.50
N GLU A 352 71.51 -19.68 1.03
CA GLU A 352 71.62 -18.23 1.19
C GLU A 352 70.87 -17.50 0.06
N GLY A 353 69.96 -16.57 0.39
CA GLY A 353 69.24 -15.82 -0.65
C GLY A 353 68.02 -14.99 -0.24
N GLU A 354 67.88 -14.60 1.04
CA GLU A 354 66.67 -13.86 1.49
C GLU A 354 66.82 -12.34 1.44
N ASN A 355 65.86 -11.67 0.81
CA ASN A 355 65.70 -10.21 0.86
C ASN A 355 65.57 -9.71 2.30
N CYS A 356 66.30 -8.63 2.63
CA CYS A 356 66.34 -8.04 3.98
C CYS A 356 64.93 -7.71 4.54
N GLY A 357 64.01 -7.27 3.67
CA GLY A 357 62.61 -7.01 4.02
C GLY A 357 61.83 -8.22 4.55
N ALA A 358 62.09 -9.43 4.05
CA ALA A 358 61.43 -10.65 4.50
C ALA A 358 61.88 -11.02 5.93
N ARG A 359 63.18 -10.94 6.20
CA ARG A 359 63.76 -11.14 7.55
C ARG A 359 63.26 -10.08 8.54
N LEU A 360 63.09 -8.83 8.09
CA LEU A 360 62.52 -7.76 8.91
C LEU A 360 61.04 -8.03 9.23
N ALA A 361 60.22 -8.38 8.24
CA ALA A 361 58.81 -8.72 8.44
C ALA A 361 58.62 -9.93 9.38
N HIS A 362 59.42 -10.99 9.20
CA HIS A 362 59.35 -12.19 10.05
C HIS A 362 59.80 -11.90 11.50
N ARG A 363 60.84 -11.07 11.72
CA ARG A 363 61.26 -10.61 13.06
C ARG A 363 60.22 -9.70 13.72
N ILE A 364 59.62 -8.77 12.98
CA ILE A 364 58.53 -7.91 13.48
C ILE A 364 57.33 -8.78 13.89
N SER A 365 56.95 -9.75 13.07
CA SER A 365 55.87 -10.70 13.36
C SER A 365 56.09 -11.48 14.66
N LYS A 366 57.29 -12.01 14.90
CA LYS A 366 57.63 -12.81 16.10
C LYS A 366 57.96 -12.00 17.37
N SER A 367 58.06 -10.68 17.30
CA SER A 367 58.35 -9.84 18.48
C SER A 367 57.30 -10.00 19.61
N LYS A 368 57.75 -9.97 20.88
CA LYS A 368 56.82 -10.01 22.04
C LYS A 368 55.80 -8.86 21.98
N PHE A 369 56.18 -7.69 21.47
CA PHE A 369 55.30 -6.54 21.28
C PHE A 369 54.22 -6.79 20.20
N SER A 370 54.55 -7.44 19.08
CA SER A 370 53.56 -7.86 18.06
C SER A 370 52.55 -8.87 18.62
N ARG A 371 53.00 -9.85 19.42
CA ARG A 371 52.09 -10.78 20.11
C ARG A 371 51.22 -10.09 21.14
N TYR A 372 51.78 -9.21 21.98
CA TYR A 372 51.02 -8.40 22.94
C TYR A 372 49.98 -7.51 22.24
N TRP A 373 50.35 -6.79 21.18
CA TRP A 373 49.45 -5.98 20.37
C TRP A 373 48.33 -6.82 19.74
N ARG A 374 48.64 -8.02 19.22
CA ARG A 374 47.62 -8.96 18.71
C ARG A 374 46.69 -9.47 19.80
N ARG A 375 47.17 -9.76 21.02
CA ARG A 375 46.33 -10.18 22.15
C ARG A 375 45.44 -9.02 22.64
N TRP A 376 46.00 -7.82 22.77
CA TRP A 376 45.27 -6.59 23.11
C TRP A 376 44.20 -6.25 22.07
N ASN A 377 44.55 -6.27 20.78
CA ASN A 377 43.60 -6.02 19.69
C ASN A 377 42.46 -7.06 19.67
N ARG A 378 42.74 -8.35 19.96
CA ARG A 378 41.71 -9.38 20.11
C ARG A 378 40.82 -9.14 21.34
N PHE A 379 41.39 -8.73 22.48
CA PHE A 379 40.63 -8.36 23.67
C PHE A 379 39.71 -7.15 23.40
N CYS A 380 40.23 -6.09 22.78
CA CYS A 380 39.46 -4.92 22.35
C CYS A 380 38.35 -5.32 21.37
N ARG A 381 38.63 -6.08 20.31
CA ARG A 381 37.61 -6.56 19.35
C ARG A 381 36.51 -7.40 20.03
N ARG A 382 36.87 -8.28 20.99
CA ARG A 382 35.89 -9.04 21.81
C ARG A 382 35.05 -8.13 22.72
N LYS A 383 35.65 -7.15 23.41
CA LYS A 383 34.92 -6.17 24.25
C LYS A 383 34.02 -5.25 23.42
N CYS A 384 34.48 -4.78 22.26
CA CYS A 384 33.67 -4.00 21.32
C CYS A 384 32.49 -4.82 20.76
N ARG A 385 32.69 -6.11 20.44
CA ARG A 385 31.60 -7.00 20.01
C ARG A 385 30.54 -7.19 21.09
N ALA A 386 30.96 -7.32 22.35
CA ALA A 386 30.02 -7.35 23.49
C ALA A 386 29.25 -6.03 23.65
N ALA A 387 29.90 -4.87 23.44
CA ALA A 387 29.22 -3.58 23.44
C ALA A 387 28.21 -3.43 22.30
N VAL A 388 28.56 -3.80 21.06
CA VAL A 388 27.67 -3.75 19.89
C VAL A 388 26.45 -4.68 20.03
N LYS A 389 26.62 -5.85 20.64
CA LYS A 389 25.52 -6.78 20.94
C LYS A 389 24.73 -6.41 22.22
N SER A 390 25.00 -5.27 22.88
CA SER A 390 24.31 -4.88 24.11
C SER A 390 22.98 -4.16 23.86
N ASN A 391 22.00 -4.36 24.77
CA ASN A 391 20.72 -3.64 24.76
C ASN A 391 20.90 -2.11 24.90
N VAL A 392 21.96 -1.66 25.55
CA VAL A 392 22.28 -0.22 25.69
C VAL A 392 22.64 0.38 24.33
N PHE A 393 23.48 -0.31 23.54
CA PHE A 393 23.84 0.13 22.19
C PHE A 393 22.64 0.10 21.23
N TYR A 394 21.78 -0.92 21.34
CA TYR A 394 20.50 -1.00 20.62
C TYR A 394 19.62 0.25 20.85
N TRP A 395 19.34 0.59 22.11
CA TRP A 395 18.51 1.75 22.45
C TRP A 395 19.17 3.09 22.08
N LEU A 396 20.50 3.19 22.23
CA LEU A 396 21.27 4.38 21.85
C LEU A 396 21.13 4.69 20.36
N VAL A 397 21.27 3.69 19.46
CA VAL A 397 21.15 3.93 18.02
C VAL A 397 19.71 4.31 17.63
N ILE A 398 18.69 3.67 18.22
CA ILE A 398 17.28 4.05 17.99
C ILE A 398 17.04 5.51 18.41
N PHE A 399 17.58 5.94 19.55
CA PHE A 399 17.49 7.33 20.01
C PHE A 399 18.18 8.31 19.04
N LEU A 400 19.36 7.97 18.50
CA LEU A 400 20.03 8.80 17.47
C LEU A 400 19.23 8.87 16.16
N VAL A 401 18.61 7.77 15.71
CA VAL A 401 17.74 7.77 14.53
C VAL A 401 16.49 8.62 14.78
N PHE A 402 15.89 8.54 15.97
CA PHE A 402 14.75 9.39 16.35
C PHE A 402 15.12 10.88 16.39
N LEU A 403 16.25 11.25 17.02
CA LEU A 403 16.75 12.62 17.02
C LEU A 403 17.02 13.15 15.60
N ASN A 404 17.61 12.33 14.72
CA ASN A 404 17.81 12.74 13.33
C ASN A 404 16.48 12.93 12.59
N THR A 405 15.52 12.04 12.81
CA THR A 405 14.15 12.16 12.27
C THR A 405 13.48 13.45 12.75
N LEU A 406 13.67 13.83 14.02
CA LEU A 406 13.13 15.08 14.59
C LEU A 406 13.82 16.32 14.01
N THR A 407 15.15 16.31 13.79
CA THR A 407 15.84 17.43 13.13
C THR A 407 15.31 17.66 11.71
N ILE A 408 15.06 16.59 10.96
CA ILE A 408 14.43 16.62 9.63
C ILE A 408 12.99 17.15 9.70
N ALA A 409 12.18 16.68 10.66
CA ALA A 409 10.79 17.09 10.83
C ALA A 409 10.61 18.57 11.20
N SER A 410 11.65 19.20 11.76
CA SER A 410 11.61 20.60 12.20
C SER A 410 11.76 21.63 11.07
N GLU A 411 12.15 21.21 9.86
CA GLU A 411 12.40 22.14 8.74
C GLU A 411 11.10 22.69 8.15
N HIS A 412 10.99 24.02 8.07
CA HIS A 412 9.81 24.71 7.55
C HIS A 412 10.16 25.96 6.72
N TYR A 413 9.16 26.54 6.04
CA TYR A 413 9.30 27.82 5.33
C TYR A 413 9.43 28.99 6.32
N ASN A 414 10.25 29.98 5.98
CA ASN A 414 10.56 31.14 6.81
C ASN A 414 10.95 30.81 8.28
N GLN A 415 11.70 29.71 8.46
CA GLN A 415 12.23 29.33 9.77
C GLN A 415 13.32 30.31 10.25
N PRO A 416 13.46 30.56 11.57
CA PRO A 416 14.44 31.49 12.10
C PRO A 416 15.88 30.94 12.00
N ASP A 417 16.86 31.82 11.86
CA ASP A 417 18.26 31.47 11.60
C ASP A 417 18.87 30.53 12.65
N TRP A 418 18.56 30.73 13.94
CA TRP A 418 19.00 29.85 15.03
C TRP A 418 18.57 28.39 14.83
N LEU A 419 17.40 28.15 14.23
CA LEU A 419 16.93 26.79 13.97
C LEU A 419 17.70 26.17 12.80
N THR A 420 18.08 26.95 11.79
CA THR A 420 18.97 26.52 10.70
C THR A 420 20.35 26.16 11.25
N GLU A 421 20.94 27.00 12.11
CA GLU A 421 22.23 26.72 12.77
C GLU A 421 22.19 25.46 13.64
N VAL A 422 21.12 25.27 14.43
CA VAL A 422 20.90 24.08 15.25
C VAL A 422 20.70 22.84 14.37
N GLN A 423 19.93 22.92 13.29
CA GLN A 423 19.72 21.82 12.34
C GLN A 423 21.02 21.38 11.67
N ASP A 424 21.85 22.30 11.16
CA ASP A 424 23.11 21.93 10.51
C ASP A 424 24.17 21.45 11.51
N THR A 425 24.24 22.06 12.70
CA THR A 425 25.10 21.57 13.80
C THR A 425 24.71 20.15 14.21
N ALA A 426 23.42 19.90 14.44
CA ALA A 426 22.92 18.57 14.78
C ALA A 426 23.15 17.56 13.64
N ASN A 427 22.99 17.96 12.37
CA ASN A 427 23.27 17.09 11.22
C ASN A 427 24.73 16.65 11.17
N LYS A 428 25.69 17.53 11.46
CA LYS A 428 27.13 17.19 11.53
C LYS A 428 27.43 16.27 12.72
N VAL A 429 26.90 16.58 13.91
CA VAL A 429 27.08 15.75 15.12
C VAL A 429 26.49 14.34 14.95
N LEU A 430 25.26 14.24 14.42
CA LEU A 430 24.59 12.96 14.19
C LEU A 430 25.30 12.13 13.11
N LEU A 431 25.82 12.77 12.05
CA LEU A 431 26.65 12.08 11.05
C LEU A 431 27.97 11.55 11.65
N ALA A 432 28.64 12.34 12.50
CA ALA A 432 29.85 11.89 13.20
C ALA A 432 29.56 10.68 14.13
N LEU A 433 28.44 10.71 14.86
CA LEU A 433 28.00 9.59 15.70
C LEU A 433 27.65 8.34 14.88
N PHE A 434 26.94 8.46 13.76
CA PHE A 434 26.69 7.33 12.85
C PHE A 434 27.99 6.81 12.18
N THR A 435 28.97 7.68 11.94
CA THR A 435 30.29 7.27 11.44
C THR A 435 31.06 6.47 12.49
N ALA A 436 31.04 6.91 13.75
CA ALA A 436 31.62 6.15 14.87
C ALA A 436 30.89 4.81 15.07
N GLU A 437 29.56 4.77 14.96
CA GLU A 437 28.76 3.55 14.99
C GLU A 437 29.18 2.55 13.90
N MET A 438 29.34 3.02 12.66
CA MET A 438 29.78 2.22 11.51
C MET A 438 31.19 1.65 11.72
N LEU A 439 32.15 2.49 12.11
CA LEU A 439 33.54 2.08 12.33
C LEU A 439 33.66 1.07 13.47
N LEU A 440 32.92 1.26 14.57
CA LEU A 440 32.92 0.35 15.72
C LEU A 440 32.29 -1.01 15.35
N LYS A 441 31.21 -1.04 14.55
CA LYS A 441 30.69 -2.29 13.95
C LYS A 441 31.73 -2.97 13.06
N MET A 442 32.35 -2.24 12.14
CA MET A 442 33.31 -2.80 11.17
C MET A 442 34.55 -3.39 11.87
N TYR A 443 35.06 -2.73 12.91
CA TYR A 443 36.16 -3.24 13.76
C TYR A 443 35.74 -4.47 14.59
N SER A 444 34.58 -4.40 15.25
CA SER A 444 34.10 -5.46 16.16
C SER A 444 33.69 -6.76 15.44
N LEU A 445 33.12 -6.66 14.25
CA LEU A 445 32.75 -7.80 13.41
C LEU A 445 33.93 -8.27 12.54
N GLY A 446 34.70 -7.36 11.97
CA GLY A 446 35.63 -7.64 10.86
C GLY A 446 35.00 -7.24 9.52
N LEU A 447 35.84 -6.84 8.56
CA LEU A 447 35.39 -6.15 7.34
C LEU A 447 34.52 -7.04 6.43
N GLN A 448 34.92 -8.30 6.21
CA GLN A 448 34.13 -9.26 5.41
C GLN A 448 32.76 -9.53 6.05
N ALA A 449 32.73 -9.94 7.32
CA ALA A 449 31.50 -10.20 8.07
C ALA A 449 30.57 -8.97 8.15
N TYR A 450 31.13 -7.76 8.24
CA TYR A 450 30.34 -6.53 8.14
C TYR A 450 29.58 -6.46 6.81
N PHE A 451 30.26 -6.70 5.67
CA PHE A 451 29.66 -6.64 4.33
C PHE A 451 28.81 -7.86 3.93
N VAL A 452 28.68 -8.91 4.75
CA VAL A 452 27.69 -9.98 4.52
C VAL A 452 26.26 -9.44 4.68
N SER A 453 26.00 -8.64 5.73
CA SER A 453 24.65 -8.17 6.06
C SER A 453 24.17 -7.02 5.16
N LEU A 454 23.01 -7.18 4.53
CA LEU A 454 22.37 -6.13 3.71
C LEU A 454 22.14 -4.83 4.49
N PHE A 455 21.72 -4.91 5.76
CA PHE A 455 21.52 -3.75 6.61
C PHE A 455 22.82 -3.02 6.96
N ASN A 456 23.96 -3.71 7.00
CA ASN A 456 25.28 -3.08 7.15
C ASN A 456 25.73 -2.43 5.83
N ARG A 457 25.49 -3.06 4.67
CA ARG A 457 25.75 -2.44 3.34
C ARG A 457 25.00 -1.12 3.21
N PHE A 458 23.72 -1.10 3.61
CA PHE A 458 22.90 0.11 3.62
C PHE A 458 23.43 1.16 4.61
N ASP A 459 23.73 0.79 5.86
CA ASP A 459 24.31 1.68 6.88
C ASP A 459 25.60 2.38 6.37
N CYS A 460 26.48 1.63 5.71
CA CYS A 460 27.68 2.15 5.06
C CYS A 460 27.36 3.14 3.92
N PHE A 461 26.42 2.81 3.03
CA PHE A 461 25.99 3.71 1.95
C PHE A 461 25.44 5.04 2.50
N ILE A 462 24.66 5.00 3.58
CA ILE A 462 24.09 6.20 4.22
C ILE A 462 25.17 7.07 4.88
N VAL A 463 26.14 6.47 5.56
CA VAL A 463 27.26 7.22 6.17
C VAL A 463 28.16 7.83 5.09
N CYS A 464 28.58 7.04 4.09
CA CYS A 464 29.40 7.55 2.99
C CYS A 464 28.70 8.64 2.18
N GLY A 465 27.40 8.49 1.90
CA GLY A 465 26.58 9.50 1.23
C GLY A 465 26.48 10.80 2.03
N GLY A 466 26.31 10.73 3.35
CA GLY A 466 26.29 11.91 4.23
C GLY A 466 27.64 12.63 4.34
N ILE A 467 28.76 11.89 4.35
CA ILE A 467 30.10 12.49 4.31
C ILE A 467 30.33 13.18 2.97
N LEU A 468 29.99 12.52 1.86
CA LEU A 468 30.09 13.08 0.51
C LEU A 468 29.23 14.35 0.35
N GLU A 469 27.99 14.34 0.86
CA GLU A 469 27.13 15.53 0.91
C GLU A 469 27.82 16.68 1.67
N THR A 470 28.33 16.40 2.87
CA THR A 470 28.96 17.44 3.72
C THR A 470 30.14 18.10 3.01
N ILE A 471 31.00 17.30 2.36
CA ILE A 471 32.13 17.79 1.57
C ILE A 471 31.64 18.61 0.36
N LEU A 472 30.63 18.16 -0.38
CA LEU A 472 30.09 18.87 -1.54
C LEU A 472 29.44 20.23 -1.18
N VAL A 473 28.80 20.31 -0.01
CA VAL A 473 28.21 21.56 0.51
C VAL A 473 29.30 22.53 0.97
N GLU A 474 30.31 22.08 1.72
CA GLU A 474 31.38 22.94 2.22
C GLU A 474 32.30 23.43 1.09
N THR A 475 32.55 22.61 0.06
CA THR A 475 33.34 22.99 -1.12
C THR A 475 32.56 23.83 -2.15
N LYS A 476 31.24 23.95 -2.02
CA LYS A 476 30.35 24.76 -2.90
C LYS A 476 30.42 24.43 -4.41
N ILE A 477 30.81 23.20 -4.76
CA ILE A 477 31.03 22.78 -6.16
C ILE A 477 29.73 22.64 -6.97
N MET A 478 28.59 22.42 -6.30
CA MET A 478 27.33 22.04 -6.95
C MET A 478 26.28 23.16 -6.96
N SER A 479 25.41 23.15 -7.97
CA SER A 479 24.27 24.08 -8.08
C SER A 479 23.26 23.92 -6.92
N PRO A 480 22.49 24.97 -6.58
CA PRO A 480 21.52 24.92 -5.47
C PRO A 480 20.50 23.78 -5.58
N LEU A 481 20.09 23.42 -6.80
CA LEU A 481 19.16 22.31 -7.05
C LEU A 481 19.76 20.95 -6.65
N GLY A 482 21.04 20.72 -6.96
CA GLY A 482 21.74 19.50 -6.57
C GLY A 482 21.91 19.38 -5.05
N ILE A 483 22.14 20.52 -4.38
CA ILE A 483 22.20 20.58 -2.92
C ILE A 483 20.86 20.16 -2.29
N SER A 484 19.70 20.60 -2.80
CA SER A 484 18.38 20.13 -2.33
C SER A 484 18.17 18.61 -2.53
N VAL A 485 18.65 18.04 -3.64
CA VAL A 485 18.56 16.59 -3.89
C VAL A 485 19.46 15.82 -2.92
N LEU A 486 20.67 16.32 -2.63
CA LEU A 486 21.57 15.69 -1.66
C LEU A 486 21.01 15.72 -0.23
N ARG A 487 20.32 16.80 0.18
CA ARG A 487 19.60 16.84 1.47
C ARG A 487 18.56 15.73 1.60
N CYS A 488 17.91 15.34 0.51
CA CYS A 488 16.97 14.22 0.52
C CYS A 488 17.64 12.87 0.87
N VAL A 489 18.95 12.70 0.65
CA VAL A 489 19.71 11.51 1.05
C VAL A 489 19.75 11.38 2.58
N ARG A 490 19.70 12.48 3.33
CA ARG A 490 19.58 12.46 4.81
C ARG A 490 18.34 11.70 5.28
N LEU A 491 17.24 11.75 4.51
CA LEU A 491 15.98 11.09 4.85
C LEU A 491 16.11 9.56 4.88
N LEU A 492 17.00 9.00 4.08
CA LEU A 492 17.26 7.55 4.06
C LEU A 492 17.84 7.02 5.39
N ARG A 493 18.33 7.90 6.28
CA ARG A 493 18.71 7.54 7.66
C ARG A 493 17.52 7.00 8.47
N ILE A 494 16.29 7.42 8.14
CA ILE A 494 15.06 6.91 8.77
C ILE A 494 14.92 5.40 8.55
N PHE A 495 15.30 4.88 7.36
CA PHE A 495 15.29 3.45 7.09
C PHE A 495 16.25 2.64 7.98
N LYS A 496 17.17 3.23 8.75
CA LYS A 496 17.91 2.49 9.79
C LYS A 496 16.98 1.85 10.82
N ILE A 497 15.77 2.37 11.04
CA ILE A 497 14.76 1.76 11.92
C ILE A 497 14.31 0.36 11.46
N THR A 498 14.37 0.08 10.15
CA THR A 498 13.94 -1.22 9.57
C THR A 498 14.68 -2.40 10.21
N ARG A 499 15.98 -2.23 10.48
CA ARG A 499 16.87 -3.21 11.12
C ARG A 499 16.45 -3.56 12.55
N TYR A 500 15.87 -2.60 13.28
CA TYR A 500 15.55 -2.74 14.70
C TYR A 500 14.11 -3.19 14.93
N TRP A 501 13.24 -3.06 13.93
CA TRP A 501 11.85 -3.46 14.01
C TRP A 501 11.59 -4.70 13.15
N ASN A 502 11.62 -5.88 13.78
CA ASN A 502 11.47 -7.19 13.12
C ASN A 502 10.27 -7.24 12.16
N SER A 503 9.10 -6.72 12.54
CA SER A 503 7.91 -6.69 11.67
C SER A 503 8.14 -5.93 10.36
N LEU A 504 8.87 -4.81 10.40
CA LEU A 504 9.22 -4.00 9.24
C LEU A 504 10.38 -4.63 8.45
N SER A 505 11.38 -5.22 9.11
CA SER A 505 12.41 -6.04 8.45
C SER A 505 11.79 -7.17 7.63
N ASN A 506 10.86 -7.92 8.22
CA ASN A 506 10.19 -9.06 7.56
C ASN A 506 9.31 -8.59 6.40
N LEU A 507 8.60 -7.46 6.54
CA LEU A 507 7.82 -6.85 5.46
C LEU A 507 8.73 -6.41 4.30
N VAL A 508 9.87 -5.78 4.58
CA VAL A 508 10.85 -5.39 3.56
C VAL A 508 11.47 -6.61 2.86
N ALA A 509 11.79 -7.68 3.60
CA ALA A 509 12.29 -8.92 3.02
C ALA A 509 11.25 -9.60 2.10
N SER A 510 10.00 -9.71 2.57
CA SER A 510 8.88 -10.23 1.77
C SER A 510 8.66 -9.43 0.49
N LEU A 511 8.65 -8.09 0.60
CA LEU A 511 8.51 -7.19 -0.55
C LEU A 511 9.68 -7.32 -1.55
N LEU A 512 10.93 -7.41 -1.09
CA LEU A 512 12.09 -7.59 -1.97
C LEU A 512 12.07 -8.96 -2.69
N ASN A 513 11.56 -10.00 -2.04
CA ASN A 513 11.35 -11.30 -2.67
C ASN A 513 10.26 -11.25 -3.74
N SER A 514 9.09 -10.66 -3.43
CA SER A 514 7.98 -10.58 -4.38
C SER A 514 8.20 -9.56 -5.51
N VAL A 515 9.04 -8.53 -5.34
CA VAL A 515 9.48 -7.64 -6.43
C VAL A 515 10.00 -8.43 -7.64
N ARG A 516 10.61 -9.60 -7.46
CA ARG A 516 11.12 -10.42 -8.58
C ARG A 516 10.01 -11.03 -9.46
N SER A 517 8.88 -11.45 -8.88
CA SER A 517 7.72 -11.91 -9.67
C SER A 517 6.96 -10.70 -10.24
N ILE A 518 6.71 -9.70 -9.40
CA ILE A 518 5.91 -8.51 -9.68
C ILE A 518 6.54 -7.62 -10.78
N ALA A 519 7.87 -7.61 -10.92
CA ALA A 519 8.56 -6.85 -11.97
C ALA A 519 8.05 -7.17 -13.39
N SER A 520 7.61 -8.40 -13.65
CA SER A 520 7.05 -8.81 -14.94
C SER A 520 5.66 -8.19 -15.21
N LEU A 521 4.82 -8.10 -14.18
CA LEU A 521 3.50 -7.45 -14.21
C LEU A 521 3.64 -5.92 -14.35
N LEU A 522 4.59 -5.32 -13.62
CA LEU A 522 4.89 -3.88 -13.71
C LEU A 522 5.48 -3.50 -15.08
N LEU A 523 6.34 -4.34 -15.67
CA LEU A 523 6.86 -4.13 -17.02
C LEU A 523 5.74 -4.17 -18.06
N LEU A 524 4.78 -5.10 -17.95
CA LEU A 524 3.61 -5.14 -18.83
C LEU A 524 2.71 -3.90 -18.64
N LEU A 525 2.49 -3.47 -17.40
CA LEU A 525 1.72 -2.25 -17.10
C LEU A 525 2.39 -1.00 -17.68
N PHE A 526 3.70 -0.88 -17.54
CA PHE A 526 4.48 0.23 -18.11
C PHE A 526 4.49 0.21 -19.64
N LEU A 527 4.59 -0.99 -20.25
CA LEU A 527 4.45 -1.16 -21.71
C LEU A 527 3.06 -0.72 -22.20
N PHE A 528 1.99 -1.05 -21.47
CA PHE A 528 0.63 -0.58 -21.76
C PHE A 528 0.54 0.96 -21.71
N ILE A 529 1.10 1.59 -20.66
CA ILE A 529 1.15 3.06 -20.54
C ILE A 529 1.90 3.68 -21.73
N ILE A 530 3.05 3.13 -22.11
CA ILE A 530 3.84 3.60 -23.27
C ILE A 530 3.04 3.51 -24.58
N ILE A 531 2.35 2.38 -24.82
CA ILE A 531 1.55 2.17 -26.03
C ILE A 531 0.41 3.19 -26.11
N PHE A 532 -0.34 3.40 -25.03
CA PHE A 532 -1.42 4.39 -25.02
C PHE A 532 -0.91 5.83 -25.10
N SER A 533 0.23 6.15 -24.47
CA SER A 533 0.86 7.47 -24.59
C SER A 533 1.23 7.76 -26.04
N LEU A 534 1.97 6.85 -26.68
CA LEU A 534 2.35 7.00 -28.10
C LEU A 534 1.14 7.02 -29.03
N LEU A 535 0.05 6.30 -28.73
CA LEU A 535 -1.20 6.36 -29.50
C LEU A 535 -1.88 7.73 -29.33
N GLY A 536 -1.97 8.23 -28.10
CA GLY A 536 -2.46 9.56 -27.79
C GLY A 536 -1.65 10.66 -28.50
N MET A 537 -0.32 10.54 -28.58
CA MET A 537 0.50 11.46 -29.39
C MET A 537 0.13 11.45 -30.87
N GLN A 538 -0.21 10.29 -31.46
CA GLN A 538 -0.63 10.21 -32.87
C GLN A 538 -2.07 10.73 -33.10
N LEU A 539 -2.95 10.66 -32.10
CA LEU A 539 -4.32 11.15 -32.17
C LEU A 539 -4.45 12.65 -31.85
N PHE A 540 -3.71 13.14 -30.85
CA PHE A 540 -3.94 14.44 -30.20
C PHE A 540 -2.75 15.40 -30.24
N GLY A 541 -1.54 14.93 -30.59
CA GLY A 541 -0.34 15.77 -30.57
C GLY A 541 -0.48 17.02 -31.45
N GLY A 542 -0.29 18.19 -30.83
CA GLY A 542 -0.45 19.51 -31.44
C GLY A 542 -1.89 20.04 -31.51
N LYS A 543 -2.91 19.26 -31.11
CA LYS A 543 -4.33 19.60 -31.31
C LYS A 543 -5.04 20.24 -30.12
N PHE A 544 -4.45 20.24 -28.92
CA PHE A 544 -5.07 20.80 -27.70
C PHE A 544 -4.84 22.33 -27.57
N ASN A 545 -4.44 22.97 -28.67
CA ASN A 545 -4.21 24.41 -28.76
C ASN A 545 -5.48 25.09 -29.30
N PHE A 546 -6.45 25.33 -28.41
CA PHE A 546 -7.75 25.93 -28.76
C PHE A 546 -7.67 27.45 -28.85
N ASP A 547 -7.14 28.09 -27.81
CA ASP A 547 -7.02 29.55 -27.68
C ASP A 547 -5.59 29.95 -27.29
N GLU A 548 -5.10 31.07 -27.82
CA GLU A 548 -3.75 31.57 -27.50
C GLU A 548 -3.58 32.00 -26.03
N MET A 549 -4.68 32.25 -25.31
CA MET A 549 -4.66 32.76 -23.93
C MET A 549 -4.78 31.67 -22.83
N GLN A 550 -5.31 30.47 -23.12
CA GLN A 550 -5.51 29.42 -22.11
C GLN A 550 -4.76 28.13 -22.47
N THR A 551 -3.55 27.97 -21.94
CA THR A 551 -2.75 26.75 -22.16
C THR A 551 -3.26 25.58 -21.32
N ARG A 552 -3.77 24.55 -22.00
CA ARG A 552 -4.08 23.25 -21.37
C ARG A 552 -2.79 22.56 -20.94
N ARG A 553 -2.79 21.95 -19.75
CA ARG A 553 -1.59 21.32 -19.16
C ARG A 553 -1.46 19.85 -19.54
N SER A 554 -2.57 19.11 -19.53
CA SER A 554 -2.60 17.67 -19.77
C SER A 554 -2.72 17.35 -21.26
N THR A 555 -1.65 17.63 -22.01
CA THR A 555 -1.59 17.48 -23.48
C THR A 555 -0.79 16.26 -23.92
N PHE A 556 -0.87 15.97 -25.23
CA PHE A 556 -0.22 14.84 -25.89
C PHE A 556 0.92 15.25 -26.83
N ASP A 557 1.45 16.48 -26.69
CA ASP A 557 2.41 17.05 -27.66
C ASP A 557 3.79 16.40 -27.56
N ASN A 558 4.23 16.12 -26.32
CA ASN A 558 5.55 15.58 -26.00
C ASN A 558 5.41 14.25 -25.23
N PHE A 559 6.30 13.28 -25.50
CA PHE A 559 6.20 11.94 -24.89
C PHE A 559 6.14 11.94 -23.36
N PRO A 560 6.96 12.70 -22.60
CA PRO A 560 6.82 12.75 -21.14
C PRO A 560 5.50 13.35 -20.66
N GLN A 561 4.97 14.37 -21.36
CA GLN A 561 3.69 14.99 -21.01
C GLN A 561 2.51 14.07 -21.33
N SER A 562 2.59 13.34 -22.45
CA SER A 562 1.65 12.29 -22.80
C SER A 562 1.68 11.14 -21.79
N LEU A 563 2.86 10.75 -21.28
CA LEU A 563 3.01 9.74 -20.23
C LEU A 563 2.31 10.15 -18.93
N LEU A 564 2.45 11.42 -18.53
CA LEU A 564 1.77 11.99 -17.36
C LEU A 564 0.26 12.12 -17.58
N THR A 565 -0.17 12.58 -18.76
CA THR A 565 -1.59 12.74 -19.11
C THR A 565 -2.31 11.38 -19.20
N VAL A 566 -1.65 10.35 -19.73
CA VAL A 566 -2.14 8.98 -19.62
C VAL A 566 -2.18 8.56 -18.15
N PHE A 567 -1.11 8.74 -17.37
CA PHE A 567 -1.11 8.37 -15.95
C PHE A 567 -2.25 9.03 -15.15
N GLN A 568 -2.60 10.28 -15.43
CA GLN A 568 -3.77 10.99 -14.87
C GLN A 568 -5.09 10.28 -15.24
N ILE A 569 -5.31 9.95 -16.52
CA ILE A 569 -6.50 9.18 -16.94
C ILE A 569 -6.56 7.82 -16.23
N LEU A 570 -5.39 7.25 -15.87
CA LEU A 570 -5.27 5.96 -15.18
C LEU A 570 -5.42 6.02 -13.66
N THR A 571 -5.23 7.17 -13.01
CA THR A 571 -5.67 7.36 -11.62
C THR A 571 -7.18 7.56 -11.53
N GLY A 572 -7.81 7.99 -12.63
CA GLY A 572 -9.24 8.34 -12.70
C GLY A 572 -9.54 9.77 -12.26
N GLU A 573 -8.51 10.63 -12.21
CA GLU A 573 -8.58 12.01 -11.73
C GLU A 573 -8.67 12.99 -12.92
N ASP A 574 -9.75 13.78 -13.01
CA ASP A 574 -10.00 14.76 -14.07
C ASP A 574 -9.93 14.16 -15.50
N TRP A 575 -10.14 12.84 -15.62
CA TRP A 575 -10.03 12.10 -16.89
C TRP A 575 -11.08 12.53 -17.93
N ASN A 576 -12.24 12.97 -17.44
CA ASN A 576 -13.35 13.48 -18.22
C ASN A 576 -13.01 14.83 -18.88
N SER A 577 -12.25 15.70 -18.19
CA SER A 577 -11.72 16.96 -18.74
C SER A 577 -10.79 16.73 -19.92
N VAL A 578 -9.84 15.80 -19.78
CA VAL A 578 -8.95 15.39 -20.89
C VAL A 578 -9.73 14.74 -22.05
N MET A 579 -10.83 14.03 -21.75
CA MET A 579 -11.74 13.52 -22.78
C MET A 579 -12.51 14.64 -23.50
N TYR A 580 -13.00 15.67 -22.79
CA TYR A 580 -13.68 16.81 -23.42
C TYR A 580 -12.75 17.54 -24.39
N ASP A 581 -11.51 17.82 -23.98
CA ASP A 581 -10.49 18.41 -24.85
C ASP A 581 -10.18 17.49 -26.04
N GLY A 582 -10.13 16.17 -25.82
CA GLY A 582 -10.02 15.16 -26.88
C GLY A 582 -11.15 15.22 -27.92
N ILE A 583 -12.39 15.45 -27.50
CA ILE A 583 -13.57 15.58 -28.37
C ILE A 583 -13.55 16.93 -29.11
N MET A 584 -13.27 18.04 -28.40
CA MET A 584 -13.18 19.38 -28.98
C MET A 584 -12.10 19.47 -30.06
N ALA A 585 -10.96 18.81 -29.86
CA ALA A 585 -9.85 18.68 -30.83
C ALA A 585 -10.22 18.00 -32.17
N TYR A 586 -11.43 17.45 -32.29
CA TYR A 586 -11.97 16.81 -33.49
C TYR A 586 -13.27 17.46 -34.01
N GLY A 587 -13.59 18.67 -33.56
CA GLY A 587 -14.80 19.40 -33.99
C GLY A 587 -16.01 19.15 -33.09
N GLY A 588 -15.78 19.15 -31.77
CA GLY A 588 -16.84 19.13 -30.75
C GLY A 588 -17.70 17.86 -30.73
N PRO A 589 -18.93 17.93 -30.19
CA PRO A 589 -19.84 16.78 -30.00
C PRO A 589 -20.44 16.22 -31.32
N SER A 590 -19.75 16.40 -32.44
CA SER A 590 -20.08 15.78 -33.73
C SER A 590 -19.67 14.30 -33.78
N PHE A 591 -20.23 13.52 -34.71
CA PHE A 591 -19.92 12.08 -34.85
C PHE A 591 -18.40 11.74 -34.87
N PRO A 592 -17.52 12.41 -35.65
CA PRO A 592 -16.09 12.10 -35.62
C PRO A 592 -15.42 12.46 -34.28
N GLY A 593 -15.85 13.54 -33.61
CA GLY A 593 -15.38 13.88 -32.27
C GLY A 593 -15.85 12.89 -31.21
N MET A 594 -17.09 12.41 -31.30
CA MET A 594 -17.62 11.42 -30.36
C MET A 594 -16.98 10.04 -30.50
N LEU A 595 -16.52 9.63 -31.68
CA LEU A 595 -15.73 8.39 -31.83
C LEU A 595 -14.40 8.43 -31.05
N VAL A 596 -13.90 9.61 -30.69
CA VAL A 596 -12.69 9.78 -29.89
C VAL A 596 -12.88 9.32 -28.44
N CYS A 597 -14.09 9.43 -27.86
CA CYS A 597 -14.32 9.03 -26.46
C CYS A 597 -13.98 7.54 -26.22
N ILE A 598 -14.10 6.72 -27.27
CA ILE A 598 -13.76 5.29 -27.27
C ILE A 598 -12.29 5.05 -26.87
N TYR A 599 -11.36 5.95 -27.24
CA TYR A 599 -9.95 5.85 -26.79
C TYR A 599 -9.85 5.94 -25.26
N PHE A 600 -10.53 6.91 -24.65
CA PHE A 600 -10.53 7.14 -23.20
C PHE A 600 -11.25 6.01 -22.45
N ILE A 601 -12.40 5.56 -22.96
CA ILE A 601 -13.17 4.44 -22.40
C ILE A 601 -12.36 3.14 -22.43
N ILE A 602 -11.71 2.81 -23.55
CA ILE A 602 -10.86 1.61 -23.66
C ILE A 602 -9.65 1.73 -22.74
N LEU A 603 -8.97 2.89 -22.72
CA LEU A 603 -7.83 3.16 -21.85
C LEU A 603 -8.20 2.90 -20.38
N PHE A 604 -9.31 3.50 -19.91
CA PHE A 604 -9.79 3.37 -18.54
C PHE A 604 -10.20 1.92 -18.20
N ILE A 605 -11.04 1.27 -19.01
CA ILE A 605 -11.54 -0.08 -18.73
C ILE A 605 -10.41 -1.13 -18.80
N CYS A 606 -9.55 -1.08 -19.82
CA CYS A 606 -8.45 -2.02 -19.95
C CYS A 606 -7.42 -1.83 -18.82
N PHE A 607 -7.07 -0.58 -18.48
CA PHE A 607 -6.18 -0.34 -17.35
C PHE A 607 -6.80 -0.77 -16.02
N GLN A 608 -8.03 -0.37 -15.70
CA GLN A 608 -8.64 -0.71 -14.42
C GLN A 608 -8.78 -2.24 -14.26
N SER A 609 -8.99 -2.97 -15.36
CA SER A 609 -8.89 -4.43 -15.40
C SER A 609 -7.47 -4.93 -15.08
N LEU A 610 -6.45 -4.48 -15.82
CA LEU A 610 -5.04 -4.86 -15.62
C LEU A 610 -4.53 -4.49 -14.21
N PHE A 611 -4.92 -3.33 -13.70
CA PHE A 611 -4.52 -2.80 -12.39
C PHE A 611 -5.20 -3.55 -11.25
N SER A 612 -6.46 -3.96 -11.42
CA SER A 612 -7.16 -4.83 -10.47
C SER A 612 -6.55 -6.24 -10.44
N LEU A 613 -6.24 -6.81 -11.61
CA LEU A 613 -5.52 -8.08 -11.73
C LEU A 613 -4.14 -8.01 -11.07
N ASN A 614 -3.35 -6.96 -11.34
CA ASN A 614 -2.04 -6.75 -10.74
C ASN A 614 -2.13 -6.59 -9.21
N LYS A 615 -3.03 -5.73 -8.71
CA LYS A 615 -3.27 -5.54 -7.26
C LYS A 615 -3.61 -6.86 -6.58
N LEU A 616 -4.49 -7.66 -7.17
CA LEU A 616 -4.94 -8.90 -6.57
C LEU A 616 -3.87 -10.00 -6.62
N ALA A 617 -3.11 -10.13 -7.71
CA ALA A 617 -1.95 -11.02 -7.78
C ALA A 617 -0.96 -10.70 -6.65
N ILE A 618 -0.55 -9.43 -6.55
CA ILE A 618 0.35 -8.94 -5.50
C ILE A 618 -0.21 -9.23 -4.11
N ALA A 619 -1.51 -9.00 -3.87
CA ALA A 619 -2.13 -9.22 -2.58
C ALA A 619 -2.24 -10.70 -2.22
N VAL A 620 -2.65 -11.56 -3.15
CA VAL A 620 -2.82 -13.01 -2.91
C VAL A 620 -1.48 -13.70 -2.67
N ASP A 621 -0.46 -13.37 -3.46
CA ASP A 621 0.89 -13.94 -3.31
C ASP A 621 1.51 -13.52 -1.97
N ASN A 622 1.60 -12.22 -1.69
CA ASN A 622 2.23 -11.73 -0.44
C ASN A 622 1.44 -12.13 0.82
N LEU A 623 0.10 -12.24 0.75
CA LEU A 623 -0.70 -12.71 1.88
C LEU A 623 -0.55 -14.21 2.11
N ALA A 624 -0.40 -15.02 1.05
CA ALA A 624 -0.11 -16.44 1.14
C ALA A 624 1.28 -16.71 1.75
N ASP A 625 2.29 -15.97 1.30
CA ASP A 625 3.64 -16.03 1.86
C ASP A 625 3.63 -15.62 3.34
N ALA A 626 2.96 -14.53 3.70
CA ALA A 626 2.82 -14.10 5.10
C ALA A 626 2.05 -15.10 5.99
N GLU A 627 0.95 -15.68 5.50
CA GLU A 627 0.19 -16.74 6.18
C GLU A 627 1.09 -17.94 6.47
N SER A 628 1.85 -18.39 5.46
CA SER A 628 2.71 -19.57 5.58
C SER A 628 3.94 -19.36 6.48
N LEU A 629 4.61 -18.21 6.36
CA LEU A 629 5.73 -17.82 7.23
C LEU A 629 5.28 -17.70 8.69
N THR A 630 4.10 -17.14 8.94
CA THR A 630 3.56 -17.01 10.31
C THR A 630 2.99 -18.32 10.88
N SER A 631 2.70 -19.33 10.06
CA SER A 631 2.53 -20.71 10.54
C SER A 631 3.86 -21.39 10.85
N ALA A 632 4.86 -21.30 9.96
CA ALA A 632 6.17 -21.93 10.17
C ALA A 632 6.90 -21.37 11.41
N GLN A 633 6.82 -20.06 11.64
CA GLN A 633 7.38 -19.43 12.84
C GLN A 633 6.72 -19.92 14.13
N LYS A 634 5.42 -20.27 14.12
CA LYS A 634 4.74 -20.88 15.28
C LYS A 634 5.13 -22.34 15.46
N GLU A 635 5.19 -23.13 14.38
CA GLU A 635 5.71 -24.50 14.41
C GLU A 635 7.10 -24.53 15.08
N GLU A 636 7.99 -23.60 14.70
CA GLU A 636 9.30 -23.44 15.31
C GLU A 636 9.29 -22.93 16.76
N GLU A 637 8.43 -21.95 17.10
CA GLU A 637 8.34 -21.46 18.48
C GLU A 637 7.82 -22.56 19.42
N GLU A 638 6.76 -23.28 19.04
CA GLU A 638 6.24 -24.44 19.78
C GLU A 638 7.28 -25.56 19.89
N GLU A 639 8.04 -25.87 18.83
CA GLU A 639 9.10 -26.87 18.88
C GLU A 639 10.26 -26.43 19.79
N LYS A 640 10.62 -25.14 19.77
CA LYS A 640 11.62 -24.55 20.68
C LYS A 640 11.14 -24.55 22.13
N GLU A 641 9.85 -24.40 22.40
CA GLU A 641 9.31 -24.54 23.77
C GLU A 641 9.25 -26.00 24.22
N ARG A 642 8.83 -26.94 23.36
CA ARG A 642 8.94 -28.39 23.62
C ARG A 642 10.38 -28.80 23.91
N LYS A 643 11.37 -28.30 23.15
CA LYS A 643 12.81 -28.53 23.38
C LYS A 643 13.36 -27.88 24.66
N LYS A 644 12.72 -26.83 25.20
CA LYS A 644 13.04 -26.28 26.53
C LYS A 644 12.46 -27.17 27.64
N LEU A 645 11.19 -27.57 27.53
CA LEU A 645 10.53 -28.48 28.49
C LEU A 645 11.23 -29.85 28.56
N ALA A 646 11.71 -30.36 27.42
CA ALA A 646 12.36 -31.66 27.32
C ALA A 646 13.84 -31.68 27.79
N ARG A 647 14.38 -30.58 28.33
CA ARG A 647 15.69 -30.58 28.99
C ARG A 647 15.51 -30.88 30.49
N PRO A 648 15.96 -32.05 31.00
CA PRO A 648 15.95 -32.31 32.43
C PRO A 648 16.94 -31.36 33.14
N ASP A 649 16.48 -30.69 34.20
CA ASP A 649 17.34 -29.81 35.00
C ASP A 649 18.29 -30.64 35.86
N HIS A 650 19.55 -30.70 35.43
CA HIS A 650 20.53 -31.62 36.00
C HIS A 650 21.24 -31.06 37.25
N THR A 651 20.50 -30.35 38.12
CA THR A 651 21.07 -29.71 39.32
C THR A 651 20.20 -29.87 40.58
N LYS A 652 20.72 -30.65 41.54
CA LYS A 652 20.22 -30.85 42.92
C LYS A 652 18.83 -31.47 43.07
N GLY A 653 18.81 -32.77 43.41
CA GLY A 653 17.65 -33.36 44.09
C GLY A 653 17.71 -33.10 45.60
N GLU A 654 16.57 -32.76 46.19
CA GLU A 654 16.24 -32.97 47.60
C GLU A 654 14.86 -33.64 47.64
N PHE A 655 14.71 -34.69 48.46
CA PHE A 655 13.49 -35.49 48.53
C PHE A 655 12.40 -34.76 49.32
N SER A 656 11.20 -34.66 48.75
CA SER A 656 9.95 -34.60 49.52
C SER A 656 8.83 -35.24 48.71
N ASN A 657 7.98 -36.03 49.37
CA ASN A 657 6.95 -36.83 48.70
C ASN A 657 5.70 -35.98 48.44
N ALA A 658 5.13 -36.14 47.24
CA ALA A 658 3.74 -35.87 46.94
C ALA A 658 3.22 -37.03 46.08
N GLU A 659 1.94 -37.36 46.21
CA GLU A 659 1.36 -38.62 45.70
C GLU A 659 0.95 -38.53 44.22
N GLU A 660 0.64 -39.68 43.65
CA GLU A 660 0.35 -39.88 42.23
C GLU A 660 -1.08 -39.42 41.87
N ASP A 661 -1.23 -38.67 40.79
CA ASP A 661 -2.49 -38.51 40.04
C ASP A 661 -2.13 -38.49 38.54
N GLU A 662 -2.58 -39.48 37.78
CA GLU A 662 -2.37 -39.57 36.32
C GLU A 662 -3.51 -38.88 35.56
N GLU A 663 -3.23 -37.76 34.88
CA GLU A 663 -4.06 -37.26 33.77
C GLU A 663 -3.22 -37.10 32.50
N GLU A 664 -3.67 -37.73 31.40
CA GLU A 664 -3.03 -37.60 30.09
C GLU A 664 -3.19 -36.18 29.52
N PRO A 665 -2.15 -35.57 28.93
CA PRO A 665 -2.26 -34.24 28.34
C PRO A 665 -3.00 -34.28 26.98
N GLU A 666 -4.33 -34.11 26.99
CA GLU A 666 -5.09 -33.83 25.77
C GLU A 666 -4.51 -32.63 25.02
N MET A 667 -4.35 -32.76 23.70
CA MET A 667 -3.87 -31.64 22.88
C MET A 667 -4.91 -30.51 22.82
N PRO A 668 -4.51 -29.23 22.98
CA PRO A 668 -5.43 -28.11 22.89
C PRO A 668 -5.91 -27.90 21.44
N VAL A 669 -6.99 -28.58 21.06
CA VAL A 669 -7.67 -28.36 19.79
C VAL A 669 -8.16 -26.91 19.74
N GLY A 670 -7.56 -26.11 18.86
CA GLY A 670 -7.91 -24.70 18.66
C GLY A 670 -9.41 -24.50 18.45
N PRO A 671 -10.02 -23.42 18.97
CA PRO A 671 -11.46 -23.27 19.07
C PRO A 671 -12.14 -23.32 17.70
N ARG A 672 -12.82 -24.44 17.40
CA ARG A 672 -13.64 -24.58 16.19
C ARG A 672 -14.66 -23.44 16.12
N PRO A 673 -14.85 -22.79 14.94
CA PRO A 673 -15.92 -21.83 14.78
C PRO A 673 -17.27 -22.53 14.98
N ARG A 674 -18.10 -22.02 15.90
CA ARG A 674 -19.41 -22.61 16.18
C ARG A 674 -20.37 -22.39 15.02
N PRO A 675 -21.20 -23.37 14.64
CA PRO A 675 -22.18 -23.21 13.58
C PRO A 675 -23.23 -22.16 13.95
N MET A 676 -23.66 -21.36 12.96
CA MET A 676 -24.66 -20.27 13.12
C MET A 676 -25.99 -20.70 13.76
N SER A 677 -26.33 -22.00 13.73
CA SER A 677 -27.56 -22.56 14.30
C SER A 677 -27.67 -22.43 15.82
N GLU A 678 -26.58 -22.22 16.56
CA GLU A 678 -26.64 -22.08 18.03
C GLU A 678 -27.08 -20.68 18.53
N LEU A 679 -27.24 -19.69 17.63
CA LEU A 679 -27.63 -18.32 17.99
C LEU A 679 -29.05 -18.17 18.59
N HIS A 680 -29.83 -19.26 18.63
CA HIS A 680 -31.17 -19.31 19.22
C HIS A 680 -31.22 -19.78 20.69
N LEU A 681 -30.08 -19.87 21.38
CA LEU A 681 -30.05 -20.03 22.84
C LEU A 681 -30.75 -18.83 23.53
N LYS A 682 -31.87 -19.10 24.21
CA LYS A 682 -32.55 -18.11 25.07
C LYS A 682 -31.56 -17.52 26.07
N GLU A 683 -31.36 -16.22 25.97
CA GLU A 683 -30.34 -15.49 26.74
C GLU A 683 -30.63 -15.57 28.24
N LYS A 684 -29.71 -16.20 28.99
CA LYS A 684 -29.69 -16.07 30.45
C LYS A 684 -29.29 -14.63 30.78
N ALA A 685 -30.20 -13.89 31.42
CA ALA A 685 -29.94 -12.52 31.84
C ALA A 685 -28.67 -12.44 32.70
N VAL A 686 -27.90 -11.35 32.55
CA VAL A 686 -26.63 -11.16 33.27
C VAL A 686 -26.89 -11.25 34.78
N PRO A 687 -26.23 -12.18 35.51
CA PRO A 687 -26.50 -12.39 36.93
C PRO A 687 -26.23 -11.11 37.73
N MET A 688 -27.05 -10.88 38.75
CA MET A 688 -26.89 -9.72 39.64
C MET A 688 -25.57 -9.84 40.41
N PRO A 689 -24.69 -8.83 40.41
CA PRO A 689 -23.47 -8.90 41.21
C PRO A 689 -23.76 -8.96 42.72
N ASP A 690 -23.15 -9.92 43.41
CA ASP A 690 -23.38 -10.23 44.84
C ASP A 690 -22.98 -9.11 45.83
N ALA A 691 -22.27 -8.10 45.34
CA ALA A 691 -21.89 -6.93 46.13
C ALA A 691 -22.98 -5.85 46.13
N SER A 692 -22.97 -4.95 47.12
CA SER A 692 -23.97 -3.89 47.27
C SER A 692 -23.77 -2.73 46.28
N ALA A 693 -24.84 -2.34 45.58
CA ALA A 693 -24.80 -1.17 44.70
C ALA A 693 -24.81 0.12 45.53
N PHE A 694 -23.89 1.05 45.24
CA PHE A 694 -23.64 2.28 46.01
C PHE A 694 -23.43 2.06 47.52
N PHE A 695 -22.96 0.88 47.94
CA PHE A 695 -22.88 0.41 49.33
C PHE A 695 -24.23 0.29 50.09
N ILE A 696 -25.30 0.91 49.59
CA ILE A 696 -26.64 0.98 50.22
C ILE A 696 -27.54 -0.19 49.78
N PHE A 697 -27.45 -0.64 48.53
CA PHE A 697 -28.39 -1.61 47.95
C PHE A 697 -27.80 -3.04 47.90
N SER A 698 -27.97 -3.77 49.02
CA SER A 698 -27.77 -5.23 49.10
C SER A 698 -28.48 -5.99 47.96
N PRO A 699 -27.95 -7.12 47.43
CA PRO A 699 -28.57 -7.90 46.36
C PRO A 699 -30.04 -8.27 46.62
N ASN A 700 -30.38 -8.59 47.88
CA ASN A 700 -31.72 -9.01 48.27
C ASN A 700 -32.75 -7.85 48.37
N ASN A 701 -32.35 -6.60 48.09
CA ASN A 701 -33.27 -5.47 48.15
C ASN A 701 -34.28 -5.51 47.00
N ARG A 702 -35.59 -5.60 47.34
CA ARG A 702 -36.71 -5.64 46.37
C ARG A 702 -36.63 -4.55 45.30
N PHE A 703 -36.19 -3.34 45.65
CA PHE A 703 -36.04 -2.23 44.70
C PHE A 703 -34.96 -2.52 43.66
N ARG A 704 -33.78 -3.02 44.08
CA ARG A 704 -32.68 -3.37 43.17
C ARG A 704 -33.05 -4.55 42.26
N VAL A 705 -33.77 -5.55 42.77
CA VAL A 705 -34.32 -6.66 41.99
C VAL A 705 -35.36 -6.16 40.97
N HIS A 706 -36.18 -5.18 41.33
CA HIS A 706 -37.14 -4.55 40.42
C HIS A 706 -36.44 -3.74 39.30
N CYS A 707 -35.41 -2.93 39.64
CA CYS A 707 -34.59 -2.24 38.65
C CYS A 707 -33.89 -3.21 37.68
N HIS A 708 -33.32 -4.32 38.18
CA HIS A 708 -32.70 -5.35 37.31
C HIS A 708 -33.73 -6.02 36.38
N ARG A 709 -34.97 -6.26 36.86
CA ARG A 709 -36.07 -6.76 36.02
C ARG A 709 -36.46 -5.77 34.92
N ILE A 710 -36.58 -4.48 35.23
CA ILE A 710 -36.90 -3.43 34.23
C ILE A 710 -35.77 -3.29 33.19
N VAL A 711 -34.52 -3.20 33.64
CA VAL A 711 -33.37 -2.96 32.76
C VAL A 711 -33.13 -4.12 31.77
N ASN A 712 -33.52 -5.33 32.14
CA ASN A 712 -33.42 -6.53 31.30
C ASN A 712 -34.71 -6.87 30.53
N ASP A 713 -35.75 -6.02 30.57
CA ASP A 713 -36.94 -6.20 29.76
C ASP A 713 -36.69 -5.80 28.29
N ASN A 714 -37.26 -6.58 27.37
CA ASN A 714 -37.25 -6.31 25.94
C ASN A 714 -38.07 -5.05 25.61
N ILE A 715 -39.17 -4.80 26.33
CA ILE A 715 -40.00 -3.59 26.11
C ILE A 715 -39.18 -2.35 26.48
N PHE A 716 -38.53 -2.34 27.65
CA PHE A 716 -37.63 -1.26 28.05
C PHE A 716 -36.46 -1.06 27.08
N THR A 717 -35.85 -2.14 26.60
CA THR A 717 -34.74 -2.07 25.65
C THR A 717 -35.16 -1.48 24.29
N ASN A 718 -36.32 -1.89 23.76
CA ASN A 718 -36.86 -1.35 22.51
C ASN A 718 -37.32 0.11 22.66
N LEU A 719 -37.93 0.47 23.79
CA LEU A 719 -38.34 1.84 24.11
C LEU A 719 -37.14 2.79 24.18
N ILE A 720 -36.03 2.38 24.81
CA ILE A 720 -34.80 3.17 24.83
C ILE A 720 -34.20 3.31 23.43
N LEU A 721 -34.21 2.25 22.61
CA LEU A 721 -33.73 2.31 21.22
C LEU A 721 -34.57 3.28 20.37
N PHE A 722 -35.90 3.28 20.54
CA PHE A 722 -36.80 4.24 19.90
C PHE A 722 -36.47 5.69 20.31
N PHE A 723 -36.23 5.97 21.60
CA PHE A 723 -35.82 7.31 22.03
C PHE A 723 -34.41 7.70 21.54
N ILE A 724 -33.47 6.76 21.36
CA ILE A 724 -32.18 7.04 20.70
C ILE A 724 -32.41 7.43 19.23
N LEU A 725 -33.27 6.73 18.50
CA LEU A 725 -33.62 7.07 17.12
C LEU A 725 -34.26 8.47 17.04
N LEU A 726 -35.29 8.73 17.86
CA LEU A 726 -36.02 9.99 17.86
C LEU A 726 -35.14 11.18 18.29
N SER A 727 -34.24 10.98 19.25
CA SER A 727 -33.24 11.99 19.65
C SER A 727 -32.20 12.26 18.55
N SER A 728 -31.90 11.25 17.72
CA SER A 728 -31.00 11.41 16.55
C SER A 728 -31.68 12.16 15.40
N ILE A 729 -32.96 11.88 15.13
CA ILE A 729 -33.79 12.64 14.18
C ILE A 729 -33.94 14.09 14.65
N SER A 730 -34.13 14.31 15.94
CA SER A 730 -34.20 15.65 16.55
C SER A 730 -32.92 16.47 16.36
N LEU A 731 -31.75 15.83 16.27
CA LEU A 731 -30.48 16.50 15.97
C LEU A 731 -30.34 16.83 14.48
N ALA A 732 -30.76 15.92 13.60
CA ALA A 732 -30.76 16.13 12.15
C ALA A 732 -31.78 17.21 11.69
N ALA A 733 -32.80 17.51 12.51
CA ALA A 733 -33.81 18.51 12.23
C ALA A 733 -33.45 19.95 12.68
N GLU A 734 -32.32 20.15 13.37
CA GLU A 734 -31.91 21.46 13.92
C GLU A 734 -31.60 22.48 12.80
N ASP A 735 -31.97 23.74 13.02
CA ASP A 735 -31.67 24.86 12.11
C ASP A 735 -30.32 25.51 12.47
N PRO A 736 -29.25 25.33 11.68
CA PRO A 736 -27.94 25.91 12.00
C PRO A 736 -27.86 27.42 11.74
N VAL A 737 -28.79 27.99 10.96
CA VAL A 737 -28.78 29.41 10.57
C VAL A 737 -29.66 30.24 11.51
N ARG A 738 -30.86 29.75 11.84
CA ARG A 738 -31.86 30.47 12.62
C ARG A 738 -32.00 29.89 14.02
N HIS A 739 -31.00 30.11 14.87
CA HIS A 739 -30.98 29.58 16.25
C HIS A 739 -32.25 29.90 17.08
N LEU A 740 -32.90 31.06 16.84
CA LEU A 740 -34.13 31.46 17.54
C LEU A 740 -35.43 30.92 16.89
N SER A 741 -35.34 30.12 15.83
CA SER A 741 -36.49 29.54 15.12
C SER A 741 -37.40 28.74 16.05
N PHE A 742 -38.72 28.82 15.83
CA PHE A 742 -39.73 28.02 16.53
C PHE A 742 -39.42 26.51 16.47
N ARG A 743 -38.85 26.05 15.34
CA ARG A 743 -38.31 24.69 15.18
C ARG A 743 -37.26 24.37 16.26
N ASN A 744 -36.24 25.21 16.42
CA ASN A 744 -35.18 24.99 17.40
C ASN A 744 -35.67 25.12 18.85
N GLN A 745 -36.69 25.95 19.12
CA GLN A 745 -37.32 26.02 20.44
C GLN A 745 -38.02 24.70 20.79
N ILE A 746 -38.77 24.09 19.86
CA ILE A 746 -39.38 22.76 20.05
C ILE A 746 -38.32 21.67 20.21
N LEU A 747 -37.30 21.65 19.35
CA LEU A 747 -36.22 20.65 19.41
C LEU A 747 -35.40 20.77 20.70
N GLY A 748 -35.18 21.99 21.21
CA GLY A 748 -34.57 22.24 22.51
C GLY A 748 -35.42 21.69 23.67
N ASN A 749 -36.74 21.87 23.63
CA ASN A 749 -37.63 21.27 24.63
C ASN A 749 -37.63 19.73 24.57
N ALA A 750 -37.59 19.15 23.37
CA ALA A 750 -37.47 17.71 23.18
C ALA A 750 -36.11 17.18 23.70
N ASP A 751 -35.02 17.93 23.54
CA ASP A 751 -33.68 17.61 24.02
C ASP A 751 -33.60 17.47 25.55
N TYR A 752 -34.31 18.33 26.30
CA TYR A 752 -34.48 18.18 27.75
C TYR A 752 -35.21 16.87 28.11
N VAL A 753 -36.26 16.50 27.37
CA VAL A 753 -37.02 15.26 27.58
C VAL A 753 -36.15 14.03 27.31
N PHE A 754 -35.45 13.97 26.17
CA PHE A 754 -34.56 12.86 25.83
C PHE A 754 -33.43 12.70 26.86
N THR A 755 -32.77 13.80 27.23
CA THR A 755 -31.69 13.77 28.23
C THR A 755 -32.19 13.30 29.60
N SER A 756 -33.42 13.68 29.99
CA SER A 756 -34.05 13.19 31.23
C SER A 756 -34.31 11.68 31.19
N ILE A 757 -34.89 11.17 30.09
CA ILE A 757 -35.12 9.72 29.88
C ILE A 757 -33.80 8.93 29.96
N PHE A 758 -32.74 9.42 29.31
CA PHE A 758 -31.43 8.76 29.34
C PHE A 758 -30.70 8.88 30.69
N THR A 759 -30.97 9.94 31.47
CA THR A 759 -30.48 10.07 32.84
C THR A 759 -31.14 9.02 33.75
N LEU A 760 -32.46 8.85 33.63
CA LEU A 760 -33.20 7.79 34.35
C LEU A 760 -32.73 6.39 33.94
N GLU A 761 -32.49 6.14 32.65
CA GLU A 761 -31.92 4.89 32.13
C GLU A 761 -30.60 4.53 32.84
N ILE A 762 -29.69 5.51 32.99
CA ILE A 762 -28.39 5.29 33.64
C ILE A 762 -28.56 5.06 35.15
N ILE A 763 -29.43 5.81 35.82
CA ILE A 763 -29.73 5.60 37.25
C ILE A 763 -30.28 4.18 37.50
N LEU A 764 -31.17 3.69 36.64
CA LEU A 764 -31.69 2.31 36.70
C LEU A 764 -30.59 1.26 36.46
N LYS A 765 -29.70 1.46 35.47
CA LYS A 765 -28.55 0.58 35.23
C LYS A 765 -27.57 0.57 36.41
N MET A 766 -27.23 1.73 36.96
CA MET A 766 -26.25 1.86 38.06
C MET A 766 -26.79 1.33 39.39
N THR A 767 -28.10 1.43 39.64
CA THR A 767 -28.73 0.80 40.83
C THR A 767 -28.83 -0.73 40.68
N ALA A 768 -29.09 -1.27 39.49
CA ALA A 768 -29.09 -2.71 39.23
C ALA A 768 -27.67 -3.34 39.35
N TYR A 769 -26.71 -2.82 38.60
CA TYR A 769 -25.37 -3.41 38.41
C TYR A 769 -24.27 -2.84 39.32
N GLY A 770 -24.53 -1.73 40.03
CA GLY A 770 -23.52 -1.01 40.81
C GLY A 770 -22.62 -0.13 39.95
N ALA A 771 -22.03 0.90 40.56
CA ALA A 771 -21.30 1.95 39.83
C ALA A 771 -19.88 1.56 39.40
N PHE A 772 -18.95 1.39 40.35
CA PHE A 772 -17.50 1.36 40.06
C PHE A 772 -16.71 0.15 40.60
N LEU A 773 -16.90 -0.25 41.86
CA LEU A 773 -15.92 -1.12 42.55
C LEU A 773 -15.84 -2.56 42.01
N HIS A 774 -16.97 -3.19 41.70
CA HIS A 774 -17.05 -4.65 41.65
C HIS A 774 -16.85 -5.23 40.24
N LYS A 775 -16.44 -6.50 40.17
CA LYS A 775 -16.45 -7.26 38.90
C LYS A 775 -17.90 -7.34 38.41
N GLY A 776 -18.20 -6.73 37.27
CA GLY A 776 -19.56 -6.58 36.73
C GLY A 776 -20.23 -5.21 36.93
N SER A 777 -19.60 -4.24 37.62
CA SER A 777 -20.16 -2.89 37.77
C SER A 777 -20.24 -2.11 36.45
N PHE A 778 -21.28 -1.27 36.33
CA PHE A 778 -21.68 -0.56 35.11
C PHE A 778 -20.50 0.15 34.42
N CYS A 779 -19.73 0.94 35.16
CA CYS A 779 -18.65 1.78 34.61
C CYS A 779 -17.37 1.01 34.23
N ARG A 780 -17.32 -0.33 34.36
CA ARG A 780 -16.15 -1.14 33.93
C ARG A 780 -16.23 -1.64 32.48
N ASN A 781 -17.37 -1.43 31.80
CA ASN A 781 -17.56 -1.74 30.38
C ASN A 781 -17.40 -0.46 29.53
N TYR A 782 -16.49 -0.47 28.56
CA TYR A 782 -16.23 0.67 27.66
C TYR A 782 -17.49 1.24 26.99
N PHE A 783 -18.44 0.40 26.57
CA PHE A 783 -19.70 0.86 25.96
C PHE A 783 -20.63 1.55 26.96
N ASN A 784 -20.55 1.19 28.25
CA ASN A 784 -21.30 1.85 29.32
C ASN A 784 -20.65 3.18 29.73
N ILE A 785 -19.33 3.31 29.62
CA ILE A 785 -18.61 4.58 29.79
C ILE A 785 -19.04 5.57 28.69
N LEU A 786 -19.23 5.10 27.45
CA LEU A 786 -19.79 5.92 26.36
C LEU A 786 -21.22 6.37 26.66
N ASP A 787 -22.10 5.45 27.09
CA ASP A 787 -23.46 5.79 27.56
C ASP A 787 -23.42 6.94 28.60
N LEU A 788 -22.54 6.82 29.61
CA LEU A 788 -22.37 7.80 30.67
C LEU A 788 -21.86 9.15 30.14
N LEU A 789 -20.80 9.16 29.34
CA LEU A 789 -20.19 10.37 28.78
C LEU A 789 -21.20 11.21 28.00
N VAL A 790 -22.01 10.60 27.14
CA VAL A 790 -23.00 11.31 26.31
C VAL A 790 -24.08 12.00 27.15
N VAL A 791 -24.53 11.36 28.23
CA VAL A 791 -25.53 11.94 29.14
C VAL A 791 -24.90 13.02 30.03
N SER A 792 -23.71 12.79 30.59
CA SER A 792 -22.98 13.80 31.37
C SER A 792 -22.69 15.07 30.55
N VAL A 793 -22.24 14.94 29.30
CA VAL A 793 -22.04 16.08 28.39
C VAL A 793 -23.35 16.83 28.12
N SER A 794 -24.45 16.10 27.90
CA SER A 794 -25.77 16.73 27.66
C SER A 794 -26.23 17.54 28.89
N LEU A 795 -26.07 17.00 30.10
CA LEU A 795 -26.40 17.69 31.36
C LEU A 795 -25.52 18.92 31.63
N ILE A 796 -24.20 18.80 31.45
CA ILE A 796 -23.25 19.93 31.62
C ILE A 796 -23.58 21.04 30.60
N SER A 797 -23.94 20.66 29.37
CA SER A 797 -24.35 21.59 28.30
C SER A 797 -25.67 22.33 28.60
N PHE A 798 -26.45 21.93 29.60
CA PHE A 798 -27.62 22.68 30.09
C PHE A 798 -27.30 23.54 31.32
N GLY A 799 -26.43 23.07 32.22
CA GLY A 799 -26.05 23.81 33.42
C GLY A 799 -25.18 25.04 33.13
N ILE A 800 -24.37 25.03 32.06
CA ILE A 800 -23.56 26.18 31.67
C ILE A 800 -24.38 27.12 30.77
N GLN A 801 -25.13 28.01 31.40
CA GLN A 801 -26.01 28.98 30.73
C GLN A 801 -25.27 30.15 30.07
N SER A 802 -23.96 30.32 30.33
CA SER A 802 -23.12 31.36 29.72
C SER A 802 -22.77 31.01 28.27
N SER A 803 -23.29 31.78 27.33
CA SER A 803 -23.05 31.65 25.88
C SER A 803 -21.64 32.08 25.44
N ALA A 804 -20.87 32.72 26.31
CA ALA A 804 -19.60 33.38 25.97
C ALA A 804 -18.40 32.43 25.80
N ILE A 805 -18.49 31.18 26.26
CA ILE A 805 -17.33 30.26 26.31
C ILE A 805 -17.37 29.31 25.11
N ASN A 806 -16.30 29.31 24.28
CA ASN A 806 -16.17 28.40 23.13
C ASN A 806 -16.30 26.91 23.50
N VAL A 807 -15.94 26.54 24.73
CA VAL A 807 -16.13 25.19 25.29
C VAL A 807 -17.61 24.75 25.24
N VAL A 808 -18.58 25.65 25.43
CA VAL A 808 -20.02 25.31 25.36
C VAL A 808 -20.42 24.93 23.93
N LYS A 809 -19.81 25.52 22.90
CA LYS A 809 -20.03 25.10 21.50
C LYS A 809 -19.51 23.67 21.28
N ILE A 810 -18.33 23.34 21.82
CA ILE A 810 -17.74 21.99 21.73
C ILE A 810 -18.62 20.96 22.47
N LEU A 811 -19.13 21.29 23.67
CA LEU A 811 -20.04 20.44 24.44
C LEU A 811 -21.38 20.21 23.71
N ARG A 812 -21.87 21.18 22.92
CA ARG A 812 -23.02 20.99 22.03
C ARG A 812 -22.69 20.06 20.87
N VAL A 813 -21.54 20.21 20.21
CA VAL A 813 -21.10 19.30 19.12
C VAL A 813 -21.00 17.85 19.60
N LEU A 814 -20.49 17.60 20.81
CA LEU A 814 -20.41 16.25 21.39
C LEU A 814 -21.76 15.55 21.60
N ARG A 815 -22.90 16.24 21.46
CA ARG A 815 -24.24 15.62 21.39
C ARG A 815 -24.40 14.70 20.17
N VAL A 816 -23.59 14.88 19.13
CA VAL A 816 -23.52 13.98 17.93
C VAL A 816 -23.14 12.55 18.27
N LEU A 817 -22.62 12.27 19.48
CA LEU A 817 -22.28 10.93 19.94
C LEU A 817 -23.51 10.09 20.37
N ARG A 818 -24.72 10.67 20.41
CA ARG A 818 -25.97 9.97 20.80
C ARG A 818 -26.31 8.72 19.98
N PRO A 819 -26.16 8.68 18.64
CA PRO A 819 -26.44 7.47 17.85
C PRO A 819 -25.52 6.30 18.22
N LEU A 820 -24.27 6.56 18.67
CA LEU A 820 -23.31 5.52 19.07
C LEU A 820 -23.81 4.68 20.26
N ARG A 821 -24.76 5.21 21.04
CA ARG A 821 -25.41 4.47 22.14
C ARG A 821 -26.22 3.27 21.63
N ALA A 822 -26.69 3.31 20.37
CA ALA A 822 -27.32 2.16 19.72
C ALA A 822 -26.36 0.96 19.57
N ILE A 823 -25.03 1.18 19.49
CA ILE A 823 -24.02 0.10 19.42
C ILE A 823 -24.07 -0.77 20.69
N ASN A 824 -24.33 -0.19 21.87
CA ASN A 824 -24.43 -0.95 23.11
C ASN A 824 -25.73 -1.78 23.20
N ARG A 825 -26.73 -1.49 22.36
CA ARG A 825 -28.07 -2.10 22.36
C ARG A 825 -28.28 -3.10 21.21
N ALA A 826 -27.84 -2.78 20.00
CA ALA A 826 -27.96 -3.64 18.83
C ALA A 826 -26.80 -4.64 18.78
N LYS A 827 -27.04 -5.90 19.16
CA LYS A 827 -26.02 -6.96 19.26
C LYS A 827 -25.21 -7.14 17.96
N GLY A 828 -25.85 -7.12 16.80
CA GLY A 828 -25.17 -7.22 15.50
C GLY A 828 -24.17 -6.09 15.28
N LEU A 829 -24.57 -4.83 15.55
CA LEU A 829 -23.68 -3.67 15.45
C LEU A 829 -22.53 -3.73 16.46
N LYS A 830 -22.78 -4.23 17.67
CA LYS A 830 -21.74 -4.49 18.68
C LYS A 830 -20.69 -5.49 18.20
N HIS A 831 -21.12 -6.61 17.59
CA HIS A 831 -20.22 -7.60 17.02
C HIS A 831 -19.41 -7.04 15.85
N VAL A 832 -20.04 -6.32 14.92
CA VAL A 832 -19.34 -5.66 13.79
C VAL A 832 -18.25 -4.71 14.32
N VAL A 833 -18.56 -3.86 15.30
CA VAL A 833 -17.59 -2.94 15.91
C VAL A 833 -16.45 -3.70 16.62
N GLN A 834 -16.75 -4.82 17.28
CA GLN A 834 -15.71 -5.67 17.89
C GLN A 834 -14.79 -6.32 16.83
N CYS A 835 -15.34 -6.82 15.72
CA CYS A 835 -14.55 -7.33 14.60
C CYS A 835 -13.64 -6.26 13.99
N VAL A 836 -14.13 -5.02 13.84
CA VAL A 836 -13.32 -3.87 13.39
C VAL A 836 -12.17 -3.57 14.35
N PHE A 837 -12.39 -3.57 15.68
CA PHE A 837 -11.30 -3.38 16.64
C PHE A 837 -10.23 -4.49 16.59
N VAL A 838 -10.64 -5.75 16.35
CA VAL A 838 -9.70 -6.87 16.15
C VAL A 838 -8.88 -6.67 14.87
N ALA A 839 -9.53 -6.28 13.76
CA ALA A 839 -8.86 -6.02 12.48
C ALA A 839 -7.90 -4.81 12.54
N ILE A 840 -8.25 -3.73 13.24
CA ILE A 840 -7.35 -2.59 13.45
C ILE A 840 -6.07 -3.03 14.18
N ARG A 841 -6.17 -3.94 15.16
CA ARG A 841 -4.99 -4.47 15.87
C ARG A 841 -4.09 -5.32 14.98
N THR A 842 -4.64 -6.09 14.03
CA THR A 842 -3.81 -6.92 13.12
C THR A 842 -3.16 -6.08 12.01
N ILE A 843 -3.87 -5.08 11.47
CA ILE A 843 -3.36 -4.20 10.40
C ILE A 843 -2.40 -3.14 10.95
N GLY A 844 -2.41 -2.84 12.26
CA GLY A 844 -1.64 -1.76 12.89
C GLY A 844 -0.14 -1.68 12.54
N ASN A 845 0.55 -2.82 12.37
CA ASN A 845 1.94 -2.82 11.89
C ASN A 845 2.05 -2.22 10.48
N ILE A 846 1.17 -2.61 9.56
CA ILE A 846 1.13 -2.11 8.18
C ILE A 846 0.77 -0.61 8.20
N VAL A 847 -0.18 -0.18 9.04
CA VAL A 847 -0.53 1.24 9.19
C VAL A 847 0.70 2.06 9.51
N ILE A 848 1.49 1.68 10.54
CA ILE A 848 2.65 2.48 10.95
C ILE A 848 3.74 2.49 9.85
N VAL A 849 3.91 1.40 9.09
CA VAL A 849 4.80 1.40 7.91
C VAL A 849 4.30 2.36 6.82
N THR A 850 3.00 2.39 6.54
CA THR A 850 2.43 3.36 5.57
C THR A 850 2.53 4.80 6.05
N THR A 851 2.31 5.07 7.34
CA THR A 851 2.48 6.41 7.93
C THR A 851 3.95 6.85 7.93
N LEU A 852 4.90 5.93 8.15
CA LEU A 852 6.33 6.22 8.03
C LEU A 852 6.71 6.57 6.59
N LEU A 853 6.20 5.83 5.59
CA LEU A 853 6.43 6.14 4.18
C LEU A 853 5.79 7.49 3.79
N GLN A 854 4.55 7.76 4.22
CA GLN A 854 3.90 9.07 4.04
C GLN A 854 4.73 10.21 4.65
N PHE A 855 5.23 10.03 5.87
CA PHE A 855 6.13 11.00 6.53
C PHE A 855 7.42 11.21 5.73
N MET A 856 8.05 10.14 5.23
CA MET A 856 9.25 10.27 4.39
C MET A 856 8.98 11.03 3.09
N PHE A 857 7.87 10.75 2.40
CA PHE A 857 7.47 11.50 1.20
C PHE A 857 7.08 12.95 1.52
N ALA A 858 6.47 13.23 2.67
CA ALA A 858 6.22 14.61 3.12
C ALA A 858 7.54 15.37 3.34
N CYS A 859 8.54 14.75 3.96
CA CYS A 859 9.87 15.36 4.11
C CYS A 859 10.57 15.58 2.76
N ILE A 860 10.46 14.66 1.80
CA ILE A 860 10.93 14.88 0.41
C ILE A 860 10.21 16.09 -0.19
N GLY A 861 8.88 16.18 -0.03
CA GLY A 861 8.07 17.29 -0.50
C GLY A 861 8.53 18.65 0.05
N VAL A 862 8.79 18.73 1.35
CA VAL A 862 9.35 19.95 1.98
C VAL A 862 10.71 20.30 1.38
N GLN A 863 11.64 19.35 1.24
CA GLN A 863 12.98 19.62 0.65
C GLN A 863 12.92 20.09 -0.81
N LEU A 864 11.92 19.63 -1.59
CA LEU A 864 11.81 19.94 -3.02
C LEU A 864 10.94 21.16 -3.34
N PHE A 865 9.88 21.45 -2.54
CA PHE A 865 8.85 22.44 -2.89
C PHE A 865 8.75 23.65 -1.94
N LYS A 866 9.39 23.63 -0.77
CA LYS A 866 9.55 24.82 0.10
C LYS A 866 10.06 26.03 -0.71
N VAL A 867 9.44 27.20 -0.51
CA VAL A 867 9.65 28.47 -1.27
C VAL A 867 9.06 28.49 -2.70
N LYS A 868 8.55 27.37 -3.26
CA LYS A 868 8.06 27.32 -4.65
C LYS A 868 6.53 27.30 -4.77
N LEU A 869 5.85 26.96 -3.68
CA LEU A 869 4.42 26.93 -3.44
C LEU A 869 4.18 27.46 -2.02
#